data_AF-A0A8H7Y8P6-F1
#
_entry.id   AF-A0A8H7Y8P6-F1
#
_cell.length_a   1.000
_cell.length_b   1.000
_cell.length_c   1.000
_cell.angle_alpha   90.00
_cell.angle_beta   90.00
_cell.angle_gamma   90.00
#
_symmetry.space_group_name_H-M   'P 1'
#
loop_
_entity.id
_entity.type
_entity.pdbx_description
1 polymer ?
#
loop_
_entity_poly.entity_id
_entity_poly.type
_entity_poly.pdbx_seq_one_letter_code
_entity_poly.pdbx_strand_id
1 'polypeptide(L)'
;MSIGPNEMLPHYNEDNVEAIPLIDSHTDEVLTERPISKSEERVGRIQFLALCFSLFMVGWNDGSIGPLLPRIMQVYNVSYGHLSFIFVVNCVGVVLGALANMPLSDRFGYGKIIVLGSFFQSITFLTQSIALSFPIFVLCFFISGIGIAIQDAQCNGYIALVKHEGELKMGFLQAAYGLGALIAPLSATRFSQMTHWTFHYLVSFLFSALNMIFLSVIFRFREQDDCLRESGEVVPETVKTDNGSTKYAQMLRLRAVHLLALYLILYIGVEVTIGGWIVTYMIDVRGGTPSSGYVATGFFGGLTIGRIALIGVNHKLGEVRAIYIYTTVVIVFQLVVWLIPSIITDSIAVCLIGVFLGPLYPIVMRHAAYIIPRALVTGSIGWIAACGAAGSALLPFLTGKLAENFGIASIEPFLLVMMILMGMVWSVVPTRPGGDAEKKFMMTAAASTRAPKAEGSIADIFTSLTGEEHNALPQRFSQLKKELWKDSLIESWKGVLGSLPQHIKEIEEKGSEIIPKINYADLERGLSKEQIDNIKKVGVVIVKGGVPSDQALRWKQNIKDYAATNGDRVTGFPSDNIQVFEIYNSVAQTQARTHPALIKTQKFLLSLWHTSDPQTEVSLNTPISYFDRLRIRQPGDAKFTLGPHIDGGSVERWEDLGLRKVFGKILEGGEAWKAHDPFDVTPRIGAKQDMYHAPNACSIFRAWQGWTSLSSTGPGEGTLRVLPMLSLASAYTILRPFFRPLNPSSPSLHFDDWVPDLENPTFPGSSIGKTQELNEKTHPHLQLGKTMVSIPRVEPGDQVYWHCDVVHAVEGQHGGLGDSSVFYIPAVPLTVHNASYLRDQRLNFLAGLPPPDFPGGQGESQFVGRASAADIPSNDEARRLYGMQAVVPKEGLSKDLAEKVNMFFS
;
A
#
# COMPACT_ATOMS: atom_id res chain seq x y z
N MET A 1 18.33 53.52 16.50
CA MET A 1 18.78 52.87 17.76
C MET A 1 17.52 52.62 18.58
N SER A 2 16.96 51.41 18.57
CA SER A 2 17.32 50.25 19.39
C SER A 2 16.83 50.36 20.84
N ILE A 3 15.91 49.48 21.23
CA ILE A 3 15.99 48.43 22.29
C ILE A 3 14.55 48.08 22.71
N GLY A 4 14.23 46.78 22.81
CA GLY A 4 12.89 46.22 23.02
C GLY A 4 12.37 46.23 24.46
N PRO A 5 11.33 45.44 24.73
CA PRO A 5 11.49 44.42 25.77
C PRO A 5 10.81 43.07 25.46
N ASN A 6 11.52 41.99 25.79
CA ASN A 6 10.94 40.70 26.16
C ASN A 6 10.24 40.86 27.51
N GLU A 7 9.00 40.38 27.63
CA GLU A 7 8.51 39.73 28.87
C GLU A 7 7.22 38.91 28.62
N MET A 8 7.41 37.59 28.68
CA MET A 8 6.59 36.61 29.41
C MET A 8 5.12 36.37 29.04
N LEU A 9 4.87 35.25 28.35
CA LEU A 9 3.72 34.36 28.56
C LEU A 9 4.20 32.89 28.49
N PRO A 10 3.52 31.95 29.17
CA PRO A 10 4.15 30.87 29.94
C PRO A 10 4.71 29.74 29.08
N HIS A 11 5.85 29.21 29.52
CA HIS A 11 6.43 27.94 29.07
C HIS A 11 5.38 26.84 29.03
N TYR A 12 4.88 26.56 27.81
CA TYR A 12 4.34 25.24 27.50
C TYR A 12 5.54 24.33 27.24
N ASN A 13 5.61 23.27 28.01
CA ASN A 13 6.74 22.34 28.08
C ASN A 13 6.87 21.59 26.73
N GLU A 14 7.81 22.00 25.88
CA GLU A 14 8.05 21.45 24.52
C GLU A 14 8.71 20.05 24.54
N ASP A 15 9.08 19.51 25.70
CA ASP A 15 9.93 18.31 25.81
C ASP A 15 9.20 16.94 25.78
N ASN A 16 7.91 16.88 25.41
CA ASN A 16 7.15 15.60 25.45
C ASN A 16 6.69 15.06 24.09
N VAL A 17 7.24 15.56 22.98
CA VAL A 17 7.06 14.93 21.67
C VAL A 17 8.43 14.48 21.18
N GLU A 18 8.80 13.24 21.50
CA GLU A 18 9.91 12.57 20.82
C GLU A 18 9.63 12.59 19.30
N ALA A 19 10.28 13.51 18.60
CA ALA A 19 10.38 13.47 17.16
C ALA A 19 11.21 12.24 16.81
N ILE A 20 10.54 11.14 16.49
CA ILE A 20 11.17 9.96 15.91
C ILE A 20 11.82 10.43 14.60
N PRO A 21 13.15 10.31 14.43
CA PRO A 21 13.77 10.58 13.15
C PRO A 21 13.30 9.50 12.19
N LEU A 22 12.33 9.83 11.33
CA LEU A 22 12.03 9.03 10.16
C LEU A 22 13.21 9.22 9.21
N ILE A 23 14.13 8.26 9.24
CA ILE A 23 15.11 8.03 8.20
C ILE A 23 14.35 8.02 6.86
N ASP A 24 14.88 8.78 5.90
CA ASP A 24 14.42 8.90 4.51
C ASP A 24 13.71 7.64 4.01
N SER A 25 12.44 7.79 3.62
CA SER A 25 11.69 6.76 2.88
C SER A 25 12.14 6.67 1.40
N HIS A 26 13.35 7.11 1.07
CA HIS A 26 13.89 7.18 -0.29
C HIS A 26 14.71 5.95 -0.71
N THR A 27 14.81 4.92 0.14
CA THR A 27 15.44 3.64 -0.22
C THR A 27 14.47 2.47 -0.06
N ASP A 28 13.35 2.51 -0.77
CA ASP A 28 12.67 1.27 -1.17
C ASP A 28 13.37 0.77 -2.43
N GLU A 29 14.42 -0.05 -2.28
CA GLU A 29 14.84 -0.93 -3.38
C GLU A 29 13.61 -1.76 -3.78
N VAL A 30 13.10 -1.50 -4.97
CA VAL A 30 12.02 -2.27 -5.62
C VAL A 30 12.56 -3.65 -5.95
N LEU A 31 12.61 -4.53 -4.94
CA LEU A 31 12.72 -5.97 -5.17
C LEU A 31 11.39 -6.42 -5.77
N THR A 32 11.39 -6.62 -7.08
CA THR A 32 10.33 -7.22 -7.88
C THR A 32 9.77 -8.47 -7.18
N GLU A 33 8.52 -8.42 -6.71
CA GLU A 33 7.84 -9.59 -6.15
C GLU A 33 7.52 -10.58 -7.29
N ARG A 34 8.39 -11.58 -7.46
CA ARG A 34 8.19 -12.77 -8.28
C ARG A 34 6.92 -13.52 -7.80
N PRO A 35 6.13 -14.19 -8.67
CA PRO A 35 4.98 -14.94 -8.23
C PRO A 35 5.49 -16.21 -7.56
N ILE A 36 4.96 -16.49 -6.39
CA ILE A 36 5.20 -17.71 -5.64
C ILE A 36 4.73 -18.89 -6.50
N SER A 37 5.64 -19.82 -6.84
CA SER A 37 5.27 -21.04 -7.55
C SER A 37 4.34 -21.91 -6.70
N LYS A 38 3.55 -22.79 -7.32
CA LYS A 38 2.71 -23.76 -6.56
C LYS A 38 3.51 -24.61 -5.57
N SER A 39 4.81 -24.84 -5.83
CA SER A 39 5.71 -25.54 -4.91
C SER A 39 6.10 -24.66 -3.72
N GLU A 40 6.51 -23.41 -3.96
CA GLU A 40 6.82 -22.43 -2.91
C GLU A 40 5.58 -22.12 -2.07
N GLU A 41 4.40 -22.00 -2.68
CA GLU A 41 3.12 -21.80 -2.00
C GLU A 41 2.77 -23.01 -1.11
N ARG A 42 3.01 -24.22 -1.61
CA ARG A 42 2.83 -25.44 -0.82
C ARG A 42 3.81 -25.49 0.35
N VAL A 43 5.07 -25.11 0.15
CA VAL A 43 6.08 -25.02 1.22
C VAL A 43 5.66 -23.98 2.26
N GLY A 44 5.25 -22.78 1.83
CA GLY A 44 4.77 -21.73 2.71
C GLY A 44 3.54 -22.15 3.52
N ARG A 45 2.59 -22.87 2.91
CA ARG A 45 1.44 -23.44 3.62
C ARG A 45 1.85 -24.51 4.65
N ILE A 46 2.81 -25.37 4.32
CA ILE A 46 3.32 -26.40 5.24
C ILE A 46 4.05 -25.74 6.43
N GLN A 47 4.92 -24.76 6.17
CA GLN A 47 5.58 -23.97 7.21
C GLN A 47 4.56 -23.28 8.12
N PHE A 48 3.56 -22.62 7.52
CA PHE A 48 2.49 -21.95 8.26
C PHE A 48 1.70 -22.92 9.17
N LEU A 49 1.31 -24.09 8.66
CA LEU A 49 0.61 -25.10 9.44
C LEU A 49 1.45 -25.64 10.60
N ALA A 50 2.77 -25.79 10.43
CA ALA A 50 3.66 -26.19 11.50
C ALA A 50 3.73 -25.15 12.62
N LEU A 51 3.77 -23.85 12.26
CA LEU A 51 3.72 -22.76 13.23
C LEU A 51 2.36 -22.68 13.94
N CYS A 52 1.27 -22.96 13.23
CA CYS A 52 -0.05 -23.09 13.86
C CYS A 52 -0.09 -24.23 14.87
N PHE A 53 0.53 -25.39 14.57
CA PHE A 53 0.61 -26.50 15.51
C PHE A 53 1.49 -26.19 16.73
N SER A 54 2.56 -25.42 16.53
CA SER A 54 3.39 -24.90 17.62
C SER A 54 2.60 -23.99 18.56
N LEU A 55 1.86 -23.01 18.03
CA LEU A 55 1.00 -22.14 18.86
C LEU A 55 -0.19 -22.87 19.47
N PHE A 56 -0.73 -23.88 18.79
CA PHE A 56 -1.70 -24.80 19.39
C PHE A 56 -1.13 -25.49 20.64
N MET A 57 0.15 -25.92 20.62
CA MET A 57 0.79 -26.52 21.79
C MET A 57 1.01 -25.53 22.93
N VAL A 58 1.26 -24.26 22.62
CA VAL A 58 1.30 -23.19 23.63
C VAL A 58 -0.07 -23.01 24.28
N GLY A 59 -1.13 -22.87 23.48
CA GLY A 59 -2.50 -22.80 24.00
C GLY A 59 -2.92 -24.05 24.78
N TRP A 60 -2.50 -25.23 24.32
CA TRP A 60 -2.72 -26.47 25.04
C TRP A 60 -2.07 -26.46 26.43
N ASN A 61 -0.83 -25.95 26.55
CA ASN A 61 -0.17 -25.82 27.85
C ASN A 61 -0.97 -24.92 28.79
N ASP A 62 -1.35 -23.73 28.33
CA ASP A 62 -2.06 -22.73 29.15
C ASP A 62 -3.45 -23.22 29.59
N GLY A 63 -4.20 -23.85 28.67
CA GLY A 63 -5.54 -24.37 28.95
C GLY A 63 -5.56 -25.59 29.87
N SER A 64 -4.46 -26.34 29.96
CA SER A 64 -4.41 -27.57 30.74
C SER A 64 -4.22 -27.36 32.24
N ILE A 65 -3.55 -26.28 32.64
CA ILE A 65 -3.12 -26.08 34.03
C ILE A 65 -4.33 -25.93 34.95
N GLY A 66 -5.30 -25.08 34.59
CA GLY A 66 -6.40 -24.71 35.48
C GLY A 66 -7.23 -25.90 36.00
N PRO A 67 -7.76 -26.78 35.13
CA PRO A 67 -8.49 -27.96 35.58
C PRO A 67 -7.65 -28.97 36.36
N LEU A 68 -6.32 -28.95 36.22
CA LEU A 68 -5.42 -29.84 36.94
C LEU A 68 -5.02 -29.31 38.32
N LEU A 69 -5.12 -27.99 38.58
CA LEU A 69 -4.69 -27.39 39.84
C LEU A 69 -5.30 -28.08 41.08
N PRO A 70 -6.64 -28.33 41.17
CA PRO A 70 -7.20 -28.99 42.35
C PRO A 70 -6.65 -30.41 42.55
N ARG A 71 -6.39 -31.14 41.46
CA ARG A 71 -5.84 -32.49 41.50
C ARG A 71 -4.38 -32.48 41.94
N ILE A 72 -3.58 -31.53 41.44
CA ILE A 72 -2.18 -31.34 41.82
C ILE A 72 -2.09 -31.02 43.33
N MET A 73 -2.94 -30.12 43.83
CA MET A 73 -3.02 -29.81 45.26
C MET A 73 -3.32 -31.05 46.10
N GLN A 74 -4.27 -31.87 45.66
CA GLN A 74 -4.66 -33.09 46.36
C GLN A 74 -3.52 -34.13 46.38
N VAL A 75 -2.85 -34.36 45.25
CA VAL A 75 -1.82 -35.41 45.10
C VAL A 75 -0.53 -35.04 45.83
N TYR A 76 -0.11 -33.78 45.75
CA TYR A 76 1.12 -33.32 46.40
C TYR A 76 0.89 -32.76 47.82
N ASN A 77 -0.37 -32.64 48.24
CA ASN A 77 -0.78 -32.10 49.54
C ASN A 77 -0.17 -30.71 49.82
N VAL A 78 -0.39 -29.77 48.88
CA VAL A 78 0.20 -28.42 48.90
C VAL A 78 -0.88 -27.34 49.03
N SER A 79 -0.54 -26.22 49.70
CA SER A 79 -1.41 -25.05 49.80
C SER A 79 -1.43 -24.23 48.50
N TYR A 80 -2.35 -23.26 48.41
CA TYR A 80 -2.39 -22.29 47.32
C TYR A 80 -1.07 -21.53 47.12
N GLY A 81 -0.42 -21.14 48.21
CA GLY A 81 0.90 -20.48 48.15
C GLY A 81 1.96 -21.36 47.54
N HIS A 82 2.05 -22.63 47.98
CA HIS A 82 3.00 -23.59 47.42
C HIS A 82 2.71 -23.87 45.94
N LEU A 83 1.43 -24.00 45.57
CA LEU A 83 1.00 -24.19 44.18
C LEU A 83 1.38 -22.99 43.31
N SER A 84 1.31 -21.76 43.85
CA SER A 84 1.65 -20.54 43.11
C SER A 84 3.10 -20.49 42.62
N PHE A 85 4.01 -21.27 43.21
CA PHE A 85 5.38 -21.40 42.70
C PHE A 85 5.46 -21.97 41.29
N ILE A 86 4.45 -22.74 40.85
CA ILE A 86 4.33 -23.17 39.45
C ILE A 86 4.35 -21.94 38.52
N PHE A 87 3.54 -20.93 38.84
CA PHE A 87 3.46 -19.69 38.06
C PHE A 87 4.71 -18.82 38.23
N VAL A 88 5.29 -18.72 39.44
CA VAL A 88 6.55 -17.98 39.66
C VAL A 88 7.67 -18.51 38.79
N VAL A 89 7.90 -19.83 38.89
CA VAL A 89 9.04 -20.46 38.26
C VAL A 89 8.84 -20.50 36.75
N ASN A 90 7.59 -20.66 36.28
CA ASN A 90 7.24 -20.42 34.88
C ASN A 90 7.56 -18.98 34.45
N CYS A 91 7.20 -17.98 35.25
CA CYS A 91 7.45 -16.56 34.94
C CYS A 91 8.94 -16.27 34.77
N VAL A 92 9.78 -16.79 35.68
CA VAL A 92 11.24 -16.65 35.56
C VAL A 92 11.71 -17.32 34.27
N GLY A 93 11.20 -18.51 33.95
CA GLY A 93 11.50 -19.21 32.70
C GLY A 93 11.09 -18.41 31.47
N VAL A 94 9.88 -17.84 31.44
CA VAL A 94 9.37 -17.05 30.31
C VAL A 94 10.18 -15.77 30.14
N VAL A 95 10.47 -15.04 31.21
CA VAL A 95 11.27 -13.80 31.16
C VAL A 95 12.69 -14.11 30.68
N LEU A 96 13.34 -15.13 31.22
CA LEU A 96 14.68 -15.53 30.76
C LEU A 96 14.65 -16.04 29.32
N GLY A 97 13.61 -16.78 28.93
CA GLY A 97 13.40 -17.23 27.55
C GLY A 97 13.23 -16.06 26.58
N ALA A 98 12.40 -15.07 26.93
CA ALA A 98 12.18 -13.86 26.15
C ALA A 98 13.46 -13.03 25.99
N LEU A 99 14.23 -12.84 27.07
CA LEU A 99 15.50 -12.11 27.05
C LEU A 99 16.59 -12.87 26.28
N ALA A 100 16.63 -14.20 26.40
CA ALA A 100 17.60 -15.04 25.72
C ALA A 100 17.24 -15.27 24.24
N ASN A 101 15.96 -15.15 23.87
CA ASN A 101 15.48 -15.42 22.51
C ASN A 101 16.28 -14.63 21.46
N MET A 102 16.50 -13.34 21.68
CA MET A 102 17.22 -12.46 20.75
C MET A 102 18.68 -12.91 20.50
N PRO A 103 19.58 -12.96 21.50
CA PRO A 103 20.97 -13.36 21.26
C PRO A 103 21.09 -14.82 20.81
N LEU A 104 20.16 -15.69 21.19
CA LEU A 104 20.14 -17.07 20.73
C LEU A 104 19.73 -17.19 19.26
N SER A 105 18.72 -16.44 18.82
CA SER A 105 18.31 -16.38 17.41
C SER A 105 19.43 -15.87 16.52
N ASP A 106 20.09 -14.76 16.90
CA ASP A 106 21.20 -14.20 16.12
C ASP A 106 22.41 -15.16 16.04
N ARG A 107 22.65 -15.96 17.09
CA ARG A 107 23.83 -16.84 17.16
C ARG A 107 23.61 -18.21 16.52
N PHE A 108 22.44 -18.81 16.71
CA PHE A 108 22.19 -20.21 16.34
C PHE A 108 21.26 -20.38 15.15
N GLY A 109 20.53 -19.34 14.78
CA GLY A 109 19.59 -19.32 13.67
C GLY A 109 18.19 -19.81 14.03
N TYR A 110 17.19 -19.29 13.32
CA TYR A 110 15.77 -19.51 13.56
C TYR A 110 15.38 -20.99 13.68
N GLY A 111 15.77 -21.83 12.71
CA GLY A 111 15.35 -23.24 12.65
C GLY A 111 15.83 -24.08 13.84
N LYS A 112 16.96 -23.72 14.47
CA LYS A 112 17.45 -24.40 15.69
C LYS A 112 16.72 -23.92 16.93
N ILE A 113 16.48 -22.62 17.02
CA ILE A 113 15.86 -22.00 18.19
C ILE A 113 14.39 -22.39 18.32
N ILE A 114 13.63 -22.43 17.22
CA ILE A 114 12.22 -22.87 17.28
C ILE A 114 12.08 -24.34 17.73
N VAL A 115 12.98 -25.22 17.27
CA VAL A 115 13.02 -26.63 17.70
C VAL A 115 13.45 -26.75 19.16
N LEU A 116 14.41 -25.94 19.61
CA LEU A 116 14.84 -25.91 21.01
C LEU A 116 13.68 -25.56 21.94
N GLY A 117 12.83 -24.61 21.55
CA GLY A 117 11.62 -24.27 22.31
C GLY A 117 10.66 -25.46 22.46
N SER A 118 10.44 -26.22 21.36
CA SER A 118 9.60 -27.43 21.40
C SER A 118 10.25 -28.61 22.13
N PHE A 119 11.58 -28.68 22.16
CA PHE A 119 12.32 -29.67 22.95
C PHE A 119 12.10 -29.43 24.46
N PHE A 120 12.17 -28.17 24.91
CA PHE A 120 11.91 -27.82 26.30
C PHE A 120 10.47 -28.13 26.74
N GLN A 121 9.47 -27.92 25.88
CA GLN A 121 8.10 -28.37 26.17
C GLN A 121 7.99 -29.90 26.24
N SER A 122 8.65 -30.62 25.32
CA SER A 122 8.60 -32.09 25.30
C SER A 122 9.21 -32.70 26.56
N ILE A 123 10.40 -32.25 26.98
CA ILE A 123 11.04 -32.77 28.19
C ILE A 123 10.25 -32.42 29.45
N THR A 124 9.59 -31.26 29.48
CA THR A 124 8.68 -30.86 30.55
C THR A 124 7.55 -31.88 30.68
N PHE A 125 6.78 -32.10 29.60
CA PHE A 125 5.63 -33.00 29.64
C PHE A 125 6.02 -34.44 29.94
N LEU A 126 7.16 -34.92 29.41
CA LEU A 126 7.67 -36.24 29.73
C LEU A 126 7.96 -36.37 31.22
N THR A 127 8.64 -35.38 31.81
CA THR A 127 8.99 -35.40 33.24
C THR A 127 7.75 -35.31 34.13
N GLN A 128 6.77 -34.47 33.75
CA GLN A 128 5.49 -34.34 34.45
C GLN A 128 4.65 -35.63 34.39
N SER A 129 4.75 -36.40 33.30
CA SER A 129 4.03 -37.68 33.16
C SER A 129 4.46 -38.74 34.19
N ILE A 130 5.69 -38.63 34.72
CA ILE A 130 6.27 -39.54 35.72
C ILE A 130 5.78 -39.20 37.14
N ALA A 131 5.24 -38.00 37.37
CA ALA A 131 4.76 -37.54 38.69
C ALA A 131 5.84 -37.57 39.80
N LEU A 132 7.04 -37.04 39.51
CA LEU A 132 8.12 -36.90 40.49
C LEU A 132 7.74 -35.93 41.63
N SER A 133 8.65 -35.68 42.58
CA SER A 133 8.40 -34.80 43.72
C SER A 133 7.95 -33.38 43.30
N PHE A 134 7.17 -32.71 44.16
CA PHE A 134 6.62 -31.39 43.87
C PHE A 134 7.67 -30.34 43.43
N PRO A 135 8.87 -30.24 44.04
CA PRO A 135 9.89 -29.31 43.58
C PRO A 135 10.40 -29.58 42.15
N ILE A 136 10.53 -30.87 41.77
CA ILE A 136 10.90 -31.24 40.39
C ILE A 136 9.76 -30.88 39.43
N PHE A 137 8.51 -31.13 39.85
CA PHE A 137 7.33 -30.78 39.08
C PHE A 137 7.25 -29.26 38.82
N VAL A 138 7.56 -28.43 39.83
CA VAL A 138 7.66 -26.97 39.70
C VAL A 138 8.82 -26.57 38.78
N LEU A 139 9.99 -27.22 38.89
CA LEU A 139 11.14 -26.95 38.01
C LEU A 139 10.82 -27.24 36.54
N CYS A 140 9.96 -28.22 36.22
CA CYS A 140 9.51 -28.44 34.85
C CYS A 140 8.84 -27.17 34.27
N PHE A 141 8.09 -26.42 35.06
CA PHE A 141 7.46 -25.18 34.58
C PHE A 141 8.45 -24.08 34.23
N PHE A 142 9.66 -24.07 34.82
CA PHE A 142 10.75 -23.20 34.40
C PHE A 142 11.16 -23.50 32.95
N ILE A 143 11.39 -24.78 32.68
CA ILE A 143 11.83 -25.26 31.36
C ILE A 143 10.73 -25.02 30.34
N SER A 144 9.48 -25.33 30.70
CA SER A 144 8.29 -25.03 29.90
C SER A 144 8.19 -23.54 29.57
N GLY A 145 8.41 -22.67 30.56
CA GLY A 145 8.36 -21.21 30.39
C GLY A 145 9.35 -20.72 29.34
N ILE A 146 10.61 -21.21 29.40
CA ILE A 146 11.62 -20.90 28.37
C ILE A 146 11.14 -21.37 26.99
N GLY A 147 10.62 -22.60 26.91
CA GLY A 147 10.16 -23.18 25.65
C GLY A 147 8.97 -22.45 25.03
N ILE A 148 8.01 -22.00 25.85
CA ILE A 148 6.86 -21.20 25.44
C ILE A 148 7.30 -19.83 24.93
N ALA A 149 8.14 -19.11 25.68
CA ALA A 149 8.61 -17.78 25.29
C ALA A 149 9.34 -17.81 23.95
N ILE A 150 10.18 -18.83 23.73
CA ILE A 150 10.88 -19.02 22.46
C ILE A 150 9.88 -19.31 21.34
N GLN A 151 8.99 -20.30 21.49
CA GLN A 151 8.06 -20.66 20.42
C GLN A 151 7.09 -19.52 20.06
N ASP A 152 6.58 -18.79 21.05
CA ASP A 152 5.70 -17.64 20.81
C ASP A 152 6.44 -16.53 20.06
N ALA A 153 7.65 -16.17 20.49
CA ALA A 153 8.46 -15.15 19.83
C ALA A 153 8.83 -15.53 18.39
N GLN A 154 9.28 -16.78 18.16
CA GLN A 154 9.66 -17.25 16.83
C GLN A 154 8.47 -17.33 15.87
N CYS A 155 7.32 -17.86 16.31
CA CYS A 155 6.14 -17.99 15.45
C CYS A 155 5.57 -16.63 15.05
N ASN A 156 5.37 -15.72 16.01
CA ASN A 156 4.86 -14.39 15.72
C ASN A 156 5.88 -13.57 14.90
N GLY A 157 7.18 -13.67 15.21
CA GLY A 157 8.25 -13.01 14.46
C GLY A 157 8.36 -13.49 13.01
N TYR A 158 8.19 -14.80 12.76
CA TYR A 158 8.22 -15.36 11.41
C TYR A 158 7.05 -14.87 10.56
N ILE A 159 5.82 -14.96 11.09
CA ILE A 159 4.62 -14.53 10.35
C ILE A 159 4.59 -13.01 10.17
N ALA A 160 5.22 -12.24 11.06
CA ALA A 160 5.39 -10.80 10.87
C ALA A 160 6.30 -10.43 9.68
N LEU A 161 7.10 -11.35 9.13
CA LEU A 161 7.90 -11.15 7.92
C LEU A 161 7.22 -11.62 6.64
N VAL A 162 6.11 -12.34 6.76
CA VAL A 162 5.36 -12.85 5.61
C VAL A 162 4.55 -11.70 5.00
N LYS A 163 4.89 -11.29 3.78
CA LYS A 163 4.21 -10.20 3.08
C LYS A 163 2.91 -10.69 2.44
N HIS A 164 2.92 -11.88 1.87
CA HIS A 164 1.74 -12.44 1.22
C HIS A 164 0.74 -12.95 2.27
N GLU A 165 -0.41 -12.28 2.37
CA GLU A 165 -1.51 -12.61 3.30
C GLU A 165 -1.10 -12.58 4.80
N GLY A 166 -0.07 -11.80 5.16
CA GLY A 166 0.50 -11.77 6.52
C GLY A 166 -0.53 -11.49 7.63
N GLU A 167 -1.43 -10.52 7.42
CA GLU A 167 -2.49 -10.20 8.40
C GLU A 167 -3.45 -11.37 8.63
N LEU A 168 -3.85 -12.04 7.54
CA LEU A 168 -4.76 -13.18 7.59
C LEU A 168 -4.08 -14.38 8.26
N LYS A 169 -2.82 -14.66 7.90
CA LYS A 169 -2.00 -15.71 8.52
C LYS A 169 -1.77 -15.44 10.01
N MET A 170 -1.55 -14.20 10.43
CA MET A 170 -1.42 -13.82 11.84
C MET A 170 -2.73 -14.11 12.61
N GLY A 171 -3.88 -13.79 12.03
CA GLY A 171 -5.19 -14.11 12.61
C GLY A 171 -5.41 -15.62 12.80
N PHE A 172 -5.09 -16.42 11.77
CA PHE A 172 -5.19 -17.88 11.86
C PHE A 172 -4.18 -18.52 12.81
N LEU A 173 -2.96 -17.99 12.91
CA LEU A 173 -1.95 -18.43 13.89
C LEU A 173 -2.49 -18.28 15.31
N GLN A 174 -3.09 -17.13 15.61
CA GLN A 174 -3.69 -16.86 16.91
C GLN A 174 -4.99 -17.66 17.14
N ALA A 175 -5.75 -17.96 16.08
CA ALA A 175 -6.87 -18.89 16.20
C ALA A 175 -6.41 -20.31 16.58
N ALA A 176 -5.23 -20.75 16.09
CA ALA A 176 -4.66 -22.05 16.45
C ALA A 176 -4.28 -22.12 17.93
N TYR A 177 -3.70 -21.05 18.50
CA TYR A 177 -3.52 -20.93 19.95
C TYR A 177 -4.84 -21.09 20.70
N GLY A 178 -5.88 -20.32 20.31
CA GLY A 178 -7.19 -20.38 20.95
C GLY A 178 -7.81 -21.78 20.91
N LEU A 179 -7.67 -22.47 19.78
CA LEU A 179 -8.11 -23.86 19.62
C LEU A 179 -7.39 -24.82 20.57
N GLY A 180 -6.08 -24.65 20.76
CA GLY A 180 -5.31 -25.41 21.76
C GLY A 180 -5.84 -25.20 23.17
N ALA A 181 -6.05 -23.92 23.54
CA ALA A 181 -6.56 -23.53 24.85
C ALA A 181 -8.02 -23.95 25.09
N LEU A 182 -8.81 -24.12 24.03
CA LEU A 182 -10.17 -24.67 24.09
C LEU A 182 -10.17 -26.19 24.34
N ILE A 183 -9.32 -26.95 23.64
CA ILE A 183 -9.34 -28.42 23.71
C ILE A 183 -8.65 -28.93 24.99
N ALA A 184 -7.61 -28.24 25.45
CA ALA A 184 -6.83 -28.66 26.62
C ALA A 184 -7.69 -28.86 27.89
N PRO A 185 -8.57 -27.92 28.30
CA PRO A 185 -9.41 -28.11 29.47
C PRO A 185 -10.36 -29.31 29.36
N LEU A 186 -10.85 -29.67 28.16
CA LEU A 186 -11.70 -30.85 27.96
C LEU A 186 -10.93 -32.14 28.33
N SER A 187 -9.69 -32.23 27.86
CA SER A 187 -8.78 -33.34 28.17
C SER A 187 -8.38 -33.33 29.64
N ALA A 188 -7.86 -32.20 30.13
CA ALA A 188 -7.38 -32.01 31.49
C ALA A 188 -8.46 -32.31 32.54
N THR A 189 -9.68 -31.81 32.34
CA THR A 189 -10.82 -32.08 33.24
C THR A 189 -11.12 -33.57 33.31
N ARG A 190 -11.13 -34.27 32.18
CA ARG A 190 -11.42 -35.71 32.16
C ARG A 190 -10.33 -36.52 32.88
N PHE A 191 -9.07 -36.22 32.64
CA PHE A 191 -7.95 -36.89 33.29
C PHE A 191 -7.83 -36.55 34.78
N SER A 192 -8.17 -35.33 35.19
CA SER A 192 -8.12 -34.91 36.61
C SER A 192 -8.97 -35.80 37.54
N GLN A 193 -10.04 -36.38 36.99
CA GLN A 193 -10.98 -37.26 37.69
C GLN A 193 -10.54 -38.73 37.70
N MET A 194 -9.51 -39.08 36.93
CA MET A 194 -8.99 -40.45 36.85
C MET A 194 -7.89 -40.70 37.89
N THR A 195 -7.67 -41.97 38.24
CA THR A 195 -6.55 -42.38 39.08
C THR A 195 -5.21 -42.03 38.43
N HIS A 196 -5.06 -42.36 37.15
CA HIS A 196 -3.88 -42.07 36.32
C HIS A 196 -3.96 -40.69 35.63
N TRP A 197 -4.17 -39.64 36.42
CA TRP A 197 -4.33 -38.27 35.90
C TRP A 197 -3.11 -37.76 35.09
N THR A 198 -1.90 -38.27 35.36
CA THR A 198 -0.68 -37.91 34.63
C THR A 198 -0.64 -38.39 33.18
N PHE A 199 -1.57 -39.25 32.76
CA PHE A 199 -1.73 -39.61 31.35
C PHE A 199 -2.06 -38.40 30.47
N HIS A 200 -2.61 -37.33 31.03
CA HIS A 200 -2.74 -36.05 30.34
C HIS A 200 -1.37 -35.52 29.86
N TYR A 201 -0.36 -35.57 30.73
CA TYR A 201 1.00 -35.13 30.38
C TYR A 201 1.70 -36.09 29.42
N LEU A 202 1.37 -37.39 29.46
CA LEU A 202 1.86 -38.33 28.45
C LEU A 202 1.28 -38.02 27.05
N VAL A 203 -0.02 -37.72 26.95
CA VAL A 203 -0.64 -37.26 25.68
C VAL A 203 -0.02 -35.94 25.23
N SER A 204 0.19 -35.00 26.16
CA SER A 204 0.85 -33.72 25.88
C SER A 204 2.27 -33.90 25.36
N PHE A 205 3.03 -34.85 25.92
CA PHE A 205 4.36 -35.21 25.43
C PHE A 205 4.30 -35.74 24.00
N LEU A 206 3.35 -36.62 23.67
CA LEU A 206 3.22 -37.15 22.31
C LEU A 206 2.94 -36.04 21.28
N PHE A 207 2.03 -35.10 21.59
CA PHE A 207 1.79 -33.95 20.71
C PHE A 207 3.00 -33.01 20.62
N SER A 208 3.67 -32.73 21.73
CA SER A 208 4.87 -31.90 21.74
C SER A 208 6.04 -32.55 20.97
N ALA A 209 6.19 -33.87 21.06
CA ALA A 209 7.20 -34.62 20.31
C ALA A 209 6.90 -34.60 18.80
N LEU A 210 5.61 -34.73 18.43
CA LEU A 210 5.18 -34.56 17.04
C LEU A 210 5.47 -33.13 16.53
N ASN A 211 5.21 -32.11 17.35
CA ASN A 211 5.52 -30.72 17.01
C ASN A 211 7.03 -30.54 16.78
N MET A 212 7.85 -31.07 17.68
CA MET A 212 9.31 -31.05 17.55
C MET A 212 9.79 -31.72 16.25
N ILE A 213 9.20 -32.86 15.88
CA ILE A 213 9.49 -33.56 14.62
C ILE A 213 9.08 -32.71 13.42
N PHE A 214 7.86 -32.15 13.41
CA PHE A 214 7.40 -31.29 12.31
C PHE A 214 8.29 -30.07 12.13
N LEU A 215 8.61 -29.34 13.21
CA LEU A 215 9.50 -28.19 13.15
C LEU A 215 10.89 -28.58 12.63
N SER A 216 11.44 -29.71 13.09
CA SER A 216 12.76 -30.21 12.64
C SER A 216 12.77 -30.58 11.16
N VAL A 217 11.73 -31.27 10.67
CA VAL A 217 11.62 -31.73 9.28
C VAL A 217 11.33 -30.58 8.32
N ILE A 218 10.47 -29.64 8.72
CA ILE A 218 9.99 -28.55 7.87
C ILE A 218 11.01 -27.42 7.77
N PHE A 219 11.56 -26.96 8.90
CA PHE A 219 12.52 -25.85 8.91
C PHE A 219 13.98 -26.29 8.78
N ARG A 220 14.27 -27.60 8.91
CA ARG A 220 15.58 -28.22 8.62
C ARG A 220 16.78 -27.52 9.28
N PHE A 221 16.57 -26.90 10.43
CA PHE A 221 17.58 -26.11 11.16
C PHE A 221 18.21 -24.97 10.34
N ARG A 222 17.50 -24.45 9.33
CA ARG A 222 17.93 -23.35 8.46
C ARG A 222 17.68 -21.98 9.06
N GLU A 223 18.32 -20.97 8.49
CA GLU A 223 18.11 -19.57 8.86
C GLU A 223 16.73 -19.07 8.44
N GLN A 224 16.23 -18.04 9.11
CA GLN A 224 14.88 -17.49 8.90
C GLN A 224 14.69 -17.04 7.45
N ASP A 225 15.68 -16.33 6.92
CA ASP A 225 15.66 -15.77 5.57
C ASP A 225 15.61 -16.87 4.51
N ASP A 226 16.30 -17.99 4.73
CA ASP A 226 16.30 -19.12 3.81
C ASP A 226 14.93 -19.80 3.78
N CYS A 227 14.31 -19.98 4.95
CA CYS A 227 12.97 -20.54 5.04
C CYS A 227 11.91 -19.64 4.38
N LEU A 228 12.03 -18.32 4.53
CA LEU A 228 11.15 -17.34 3.88
C LEU A 228 11.33 -17.37 2.36
N ARG A 229 12.58 -17.40 1.88
CA ARG A 229 12.90 -17.54 0.44
C ARG A 229 12.34 -18.84 -0.15
N GLU A 230 12.40 -19.95 0.58
CA GLU A 230 11.79 -21.23 0.15
C GLU A 230 10.27 -21.17 0.02
N SER A 231 9.61 -20.31 0.80
CA SER A 231 8.17 -20.03 0.69
C SER A 231 7.82 -18.99 -0.37
N GLY A 232 8.82 -18.45 -1.09
CA GLY A 232 8.65 -17.44 -2.13
C GLY A 232 8.51 -16.01 -1.59
N GLU A 233 8.82 -15.76 -0.31
CA GLU A 233 8.78 -14.43 0.30
C GLU A 233 10.06 -13.65 -0.02
N VAL A 234 9.91 -12.34 -0.29
CA VAL A 234 11.03 -11.44 -0.60
C VAL A 234 11.63 -10.89 0.71
N VAL A 235 12.82 -11.38 1.05
CA VAL A 235 13.61 -10.87 2.18
C VAL A 235 14.47 -9.70 1.70
N PRO A 236 14.29 -8.46 2.24
CA PRO A 236 15.14 -7.34 1.91
C PRO A 236 16.60 -7.63 2.30
N GLU A 237 17.56 -7.28 1.44
CA GLU A 237 18.97 -7.31 1.86
C GLU A 237 19.16 -6.37 3.05
N THR A 238 19.82 -6.86 4.11
CA THR A 238 20.11 -6.04 5.27
C THR A 238 21.00 -4.87 4.88
N VAL A 239 20.41 -3.68 4.76
CA VAL A 239 21.15 -2.41 4.74
C VAL A 239 22.04 -2.36 5.99
N LYS A 240 23.34 -2.51 5.81
CA LYS A 240 24.33 -2.18 6.84
C LYS A 240 24.25 -0.66 7.02
N THR A 241 23.69 -0.24 8.16
CA THR A 241 23.62 1.17 8.52
C THR A 241 24.97 1.55 9.14
N ASP A 242 25.63 2.57 8.58
CA ASP A 242 26.94 3.10 8.99
C ASP A 242 26.93 3.84 10.35
N ASN A 243 25.80 3.87 11.04
CA ASN A 243 25.69 4.44 12.38
C ASN A 243 25.76 3.30 13.41
N GLY A 244 26.79 3.28 14.25
CA GLY A 244 27.11 2.23 15.25
C GLY A 244 26.05 1.89 16.32
N SER A 245 24.76 2.14 16.09
CA SER A 245 23.63 1.63 16.86
C SER A 245 22.95 0.46 16.14
N THR A 246 22.78 -0.68 16.80
CA THR A 246 22.04 -1.83 16.24
C THR A 246 20.56 -1.49 16.05
N LYS A 247 19.89 -2.08 15.04
CA LYS A 247 18.44 -1.93 14.79
C LYS A 247 17.60 -2.14 16.07
N TYR A 248 18.05 -3.02 16.96
CA TYR A 248 17.44 -3.29 18.26
C TYR A 248 17.54 -2.14 19.26
N ALA A 249 18.66 -1.42 19.29
CA ALA A 249 18.80 -0.23 20.13
C ALA A 249 17.84 0.88 19.68
N GLN A 250 17.54 0.95 18.39
CA GLN A 250 16.55 1.89 17.85
C GLN A 250 15.12 1.47 18.22
N MET A 251 14.81 0.18 18.15
CA MET A 251 13.53 -0.37 18.58
C MET A 251 13.25 -0.12 20.07
N LEU A 252 14.20 -0.41 20.96
CA LEU A 252 14.01 -0.26 22.41
C LEU A 252 13.91 1.20 22.86
N ARG A 253 14.23 2.17 22.01
CA ARG A 253 13.98 3.59 22.28
C ARG A 253 12.53 3.99 22.03
N LEU A 254 11.74 3.18 21.31
CA LEU A 254 10.36 3.53 20.98
C LEU A 254 9.44 3.30 22.19
N ARG A 255 8.88 4.39 22.73
CA ARG A 255 7.87 4.34 23.80
C ARG A 255 6.65 3.48 23.43
N ALA A 256 6.23 3.48 22.17
CA ALA A 256 5.13 2.66 21.66
C ALA A 256 5.33 1.16 21.92
N VAL A 257 6.56 0.66 21.72
CA VAL A 257 6.92 -0.76 21.92
C VAL A 257 6.71 -1.16 23.38
N HIS A 258 7.15 -0.33 24.33
CA HIS A 258 7.01 -0.60 25.77
C HIS A 258 5.56 -0.54 26.23
N LEU A 259 4.77 0.41 25.72
CA LEU A 259 3.35 0.54 26.08
C LEU A 259 2.51 -0.62 25.54
N LEU A 260 2.78 -1.05 24.30
CA LEU A 260 2.13 -2.23 23.71
C LEU A 260 2.54 -3.52 24.42
N ALA A 261 3.82 -3.67 24.76
CA ALA A 261 4.30 -4.79 25.57
C ALA A 261 3.64 -4.82 26.96
N LEU A 262 3.54 -3.67 27.64
CA LEU A 262 2.85 -3.56 28.92
C LEU A 262 1.35 -3.90 28.82
N TYR A 263 0.69 -3.43 27.76
CA TYR A 263 -0.70 -3.78 27.50
C TYR A 263 -0.86 -5.30 27.34
N LEU A 264 0.00 -5.96 26.55
CA LEU A 264 -0.07 -7.42 26.37
C LEU A 264 0.29 -8.20 27.63
N ILE A 265 1.20 -7.72 28.47
CA ILE A 265 1.46 -8.32 29.79
C ILE A 265 0.18 -8.37 30.62
N LEU A 266 -0.56 -7.25 30.67
CA LEU A 266 -1.83 -7.18 31.41
C LEU A 266 -2.90 -8.05 30.77
N TYR A 267 -3.08 -7.94 29.46
CA TYR A 267 -4.08 -8.69 28.71
C TYR A 267 -3.87 -10.21 28.84
N ILE A 268 -2.67 -10.71 28.53
CA ILE A 268 -2.37 -12.15 28.60
C ILE A 268 -2.45 -12.63 30.04
N GLY A 269 -1.98 -11.83 31.01
CA GLY A 269 -2.08 -12.24 32.39
C GLY A 269 -3.52 -12.24 32.93
N VAL A 270 -4.41 -11.35 32.48
CA VAL A 270 -5.86 -11.45 32.77
C VAL A 270 -6.44 -12.72 32.14
N GLU A 271 -6.13 -12.97 30.87
CA GLU A 271 -6.59 -14.15 30.12
C GLU A 271 -6.22 -15.46 30.85
N VAL A 272 -4.94 -15.62 31.19
CA VAL A 272 -4.43 -16.85 31.81
C VAL A 272 -4.80 -16.93 33.29
N THR A 273 -4.98 -15.81 34.00
CA THR A 273 -5.47 -15.82 35.39
C THR A 273 -6.90 -16.35 35.46
N ILE A 274 -7.77 -15.90 34.54
CA ILE A 274 -9.13 -16.45 34.42
C ILE A 274 -9.05 -17.94 34.09
N GLY A 275 -8.34 -18.31 33.01
CA GLY A 275 -8.24 -19.72 32.59
C GLY A 275 -7.65 -20.65 33.65
N GLY A 276 -6.66 -20.17 34.41
CA GLY A 276 -5.96 -20.94 35.43
C GLY A 276 -6.75 -21.12 36.73
N TRP A 277 -7.44 -20.09 37.20
CA TRP A 277 -8.02 -20.10 38.54
C TRP A 277 -9.54 -20.21 38.58
N ILE A 278 -10.25 -20.03 37.45
CA ILE A 278 -11.71 -20.07 37.42
C ILE A 278 -12.27 -21.40 37.91
N VAL A 279 -11.60 -22.52 37.61
CA VAL A 279 -12.05 -23.86 38.03
C VAL A 279 -12.01 -23.98 39.55
N THR A 280 -10.91 -23.57 40.16
CA THR A 280 -10.74 -23.53 41.61
C THR A 280 -11.75 -22.59 42.26
N TYR A 281 -11.96 -21.41 41.69
CA TYR A 281 -12.97 -20.46 42.18
C TYR A 281 -14.39 -21.06 42.15
N MET A 282 -14.76 -21.73 41.06
CA MET A 282 -16.07 -22.39 40.94
C MET A 282 -16.25 -23.46 42.01
N ILE A 283 -15.23 -24.27 42.30
CA ILE A 283 -15.30 -25.33 43.30
C ILE A 283 -15.38 -24.74 44.72
N ASP A 284 -14.44 -23.88 45.08
CA ASP A 284 -14.24 -23.45 46.47
C ASP A 284 -15.18 -22.32 46.90
N VAL A 285 -15.62 -21.45 45.98
CA VAL A 285 -16.48 -20.29 46.30
C VAL A 285 -17.93 -20.51 45.86
N ARG A 286 -18.12 -21.18 44.71
CA ARG A 286 -19.47 -21.41 44.15
C ARG A 286 -20.03 -22.80 44.45
N GLY A 287 -19.27 -23.68 45.11
CA GLY A 287 -19.71 -25.04 45.45
C GLY A 287 -19.80 -25.97 44.24
N GLY A 288 -19.03 -25.68 43.20
CA GLY A 288 -18.97 -26.47 41.97
C GLY A 288 -18.31 -27.84 42.16
N THR A 289 -18.48 -28.70 41.17
CA THR A 289 -17.88 -30.05 41.16
C THR A 289 -16.60 -30.06 40.31
N PRO A 290 -15.83 -31.16 40.25
CA PRO A 290 -14.70 -31.28 39.31
C PRO A 290 -15.08 -31.06 37.84
N SER A 291 -16.37 -31.15 37.47
CA SER A 291 -16.86 -30.79 36.14
C SER A 291 -16.81 -29.28 35.85
N SER A 292 -16.53 -28.44 36.86
CA SER A 292 -16.33 -26.99 36.67
C SER A 292 -15.15 -26.67 35.75
N GLY A 293 -14.29 -27.65 35.46
CA GLY A 293 -13.28 -27.55 34.41
C GLY A 293 -13.84 -27.21 33.02
N TYR A 294 -15.11 -27.55 32.74
CA TYR A 294 -15.80 -27.16 31.51
C TYR A 294 -16.10 -25.66 31.42
N VAL A 295 -16.08 -24.92 32.54
CA VAL A 295 -16.21 -23.45 32.52
C VAL A 295 -14.99 -22.83 31.86
N ALA A 296 -13.79 -23.38 32.09
CA ALA A 296 -12.57 -22.97 31.39
C ALA A 296 -12.64 -23.29 29.89
N THR A 297 -13.26 -24.41 29.49
CA THR A 297 -13.58 -24.68 28.07
C THR A 297 -14.48 -23.59 27.50
N GLY A 298 -15.52 -23.18 28.24
CA GLY A 298 -16.41 -22.09 27.83
C GLY A 298 -15.67 -20.77 27.63
N PHE A 299 -14.78 -20.41 28.55
CA PHE A 299 -13.91 -19.24 28.45
C PHE A 299 -13.07 -19.25 27.16
N PHE A 300 -12.26 -20.28 26.96
CA PHE A 300 -11.37 -20.36 25.79
C PHE A 300 -12.12 -20.60 24.47
N GLY A 301 -13.30 -21.22 24.53
CA GLY A 301 -14.23 -21.33 23.41
C GLY A 301 -14.80 -19.98 23.01
N GLY A 302 -15.27 -19.21 23.98
CA GLY A 302 -15.66 -17.82 23.78
C GLY A 302 -14.53 -17.02 23.15
N LEU A 303 -13.32 -17.12 23.71
CA LEU A 303 -12.11 -16.45 23.21
C LEU A 303 -11.81 -16.79 21.74
N THR A 304 -11.87 -18.07 21.39
CA THR A 304 -11.65 -18.53 20.01
C THR A 304 -12.74 -18.02 19.06
N ILE A 305 -14.00 -18.09 19.48
CA ILE A 305 -15.14 -17.59 18.68
C ILE A 305 -15.03 -16.07 18.50
N GLY A 306 -14.72 -15.33 19.56
CA GLY A 306 -14.56 -13.88 19.55
C GLY A 306 -13.50 -13.40 18.57
N ARG A 307 -12.37 -14.11 18.49
CA ARG A 307 -11.28 -13.84 17.52
C ARG A 307 -11.75 -13.85 16.08
N ILE A 308 -12.71 -14.71 15.73
CA ILE A 308 -13.18 -14.90 14.35
C ILE A 308 -14.49 -14.13 14.10
N ALA A 309 -15.49 -14.31 14.97
CA ALA A 309 -16.84 -13.78 14.78
C ALA A 309 -16.88 -12.24 14.82
N LEU A 310 -15.99 -11.60 15.58
CA LEU A 310 -15.97 -10.14 15.74
C LEU A 310 -15.13 -9.42 14.68
N ILE A 311 -14.49 -10.12 13.72
CA ILE A 311 -13.68 -9.47 12.66
C ILE A 311 -14.47 -8.41 11.91
N GLY A 312 -15.67 -8.75 11.42
CA GLY A 312 -16.53 -7.81 10.68
C GLY A 312 -16.98 -6.61 11.53
N VAL A 313 -17.16 -6.81 12.84
CA VAL A 313 -17.50 -5.74 13.79
C VAL A 313 -16.30 -4.82 14.02
N ASN A 314 -15.10 -5.39 14.17
CA ASN A 314 -13.85 -4.64 14.33
C ASN A 314 -13.57 -3.73 13.13
N HIS A 315 -13.85 -4.20 11.91
CA HIS A 315 -13.74 -3.37 10.70
C HIS A 315 -14.66 -2.15 10.73
N LYS A 316 -15.88 -2.27 11.30
CA LYS A 316 -16.83 -1.15 11.40
C LYS A 316 -16.52 -0.20 12.55
N LEU A 317 -16.08 -0.73 13.70
CA LEU A 317 -15.81 0.07 14.91
C LEU A 317 -14.47 0.80 14.84
N GLY A 318 -13.48 0.22 14.15
CA GLY A 318 -12.09 0.66 14.23
C GLY A 318 -11.38 0.14 15.48
N GLU A 319 -10.06 -0.01 15.39
CA GLU A 319 -9.21 -0.71 16.37
C GLU A 319 -9.25 -0.08 17.77
N VAL A 320 -9.08 1.25 17.83
CA VAL A 320 -9.04 1.99 19.11
C VAL A 320 -10.38 1.90 19.86
N ARG A 321 -11.50 2.08 19.14
CA ARG A 321 -12.84 2.04 19.75
C ARG A 321 -13.22 0.62 20.18
N ALA A 322 -12.84 -0.38 19.39
CA ALA A 322 -13.10 -1.78 19.69
C ALA A 322 -12.50 -2.19 21.04
N ILE A 323 -11.24 -1.82 21.33
CA ILE A 323 -10.59 -2.14 22.60
C ILE A 323 -11.33 -1.51 23.80
N TYR A 324 -11.74 -0.24 23.72
CA TYR A 324 -12.50 0.40 24.81
C TYR A 324 -13.86 -0.26 25.04
N ILE A 325 -14.60 -0.55 23.97
CA ILE A 325 -15.93 -1.17 24.04
C ILE A 325 -15.80 -2.56 24.67
N TYR A 326 -14.91 -3.39 24.14
CA TYR A 326 -14.75 -4.77 24.62
C TYR A 326 -14.20 -4.82 26.05
N THR A 327 -13.23 -3.97 26.40
CA THR A 327 -12.74 -3.88 27.79
C THR A 327 -13.85 -3.48 28.75
N THR A 328 -14.71 -2.53 28.36
CA THR A 328 -15.87 -2.12 29.19
C THR A 328 -16.86 -3.27 29.37
N VAL A 329 -17.17 -3.99 28.30
CA VAL A 329 -18.08 -5.14 28.34
C VAL A 329 -17.52 -6.27 29.21
N VAL A 330 -16.23 -6.55 29.10
CA VAL A 330 -15.54 -7.55 29.94
C VAL A 330 -15.60 -7.16 31.41
N ILE A 331 -15.37 -5.88 31.76
CA ILE A 331 -15.49 -5.38 33.14
C ILE A 331 -16.91 -5.60 33.69
N VAL A 332 -17.95 -5.33 32.87
CA VAL A 332 -19.35 -5.55 33.28
C VAL A 332 -19.61 -7.02 33.57
N PHE A 333 -19.16 -7.93 32.71
CA PHE A 333 -19.32 -9.37 32.97
C PHE A 333 -18.46 -9.86 34.14
N GLN A 334 -17.29 -9.28 34.38
CA GLN A 334 -16.48 -9.60 35.56
C GLN A 334 -17.21 -9.20 36.85
N LEU A 335 -17.89 -8.05 36.86
CA LEU A 335 -18.74 -7.65 37.99
C LEU A 335 -19.92 -8.61 38.20
N VAL A 336 -20.48 -9.15 37.12
CA VAL A 336 -21.52 -10.19 37.21
C VAL A 336 -20.97 -11.44 37.89
N VAL A 337 -19.80 -11.94 37.46
CA VAL A 337 -19.16 -13.12 38.09
C VAL A 337 -18.87 -12.87 39.56
N TRP A 338 -18.40 -11.67 39.92
CA TRP A 338 -18.07 -11.35 41.31
C TRP A 338 -19.32 -11.31 42.20
N LEU A 339 -20.35 -10.58 41.78
CA LEU A 339 -21.47 -10.18 42.64
C LEU A 339 -22.65 -11.16 42.63
N ILE A 340 -22.78 -12.00 41.59
CA ILE A 340 -23.89 -12.95 41.46
C ILE A 340 -23.42 -14.36 41.81
N PRO A 341 -23.83 -14.95 42.94
CA PRO A 341 -23.41 -16.30 43.32
C PRO A 341 -24.21 -17.37 42.56
N SER A 342 -23.86 -17.64 41.30
CA SER A 342 -24.57 -18.62 40.46
C SER A 342 -23.63 -19.27 39.46
N ILE A 343 -23.44 -20.60 39.56
CA ILE A 343 -22.57 -21.37 38.65
C ILE A 343 -22.98 -21.19 37.18
N ILE A 344 -24.29 -21.20 36.89
CA ILE A 344 -24.79 -21.08 35.50
C ILE A 344 -24.52 -19.67 34.97
N THR A 345 -24.82 -18.65 35.79
CA THR A 345 -24.60 -17.24 35.42
C THR A 345 -23.11 -16.99 35.19
N ASP A 346 -22.26 -17.46 36.10
CA ASP A 346 -20.82 -17.28 36.02
C ASP A 346 -20.24 -18.02 34.80
N SER A 347 -20.74 -19.22 34.49
CA SER A 347 -20.32 -19.97 33.30
C SER A 347 -20.61 -19.22 32.00
N ILE A 348 -21.80 -18.60 31.90
CA ILE A 348 -22.17 -17.80 30.72
C ILE A 348 -21.37 -16.50 30.68
N ALA A 349 -21.24 -15.80 31.81
CA ALA A 349 -20.50 -14.55 31.89
C ALA A 349 -19.02 -14.75 31.54
N VAL A 350 -18.38 -15.79 32.07
CA VAL A 350 -16.99 -16.17 31.74
C VAL A 350 -16.83 -16.51 30.27
N CYS A 351 -17.76 -17.24 29.65
CA CYS A 351 -17.75 -17.49 28.21
C CYS A 351 -17.81 -16.17 27.41
N LEU A 352 -18.68 -15.24 27.80
CA LEU A 352 -18.80 -13.92 27.14
C LEU A 352 -17.56 -13.05 27.38
N ILE A 353 -16.94 -13.10 28.57
CA ILE A 353 -15.64 -12.47 28.82
C ILE A 353 -14.62 -12.99 27.81
N GLY A 354 -14.58 -14.31 27.58
CA GLY A 354 -13.78 -14.92 26.52
C GLY A 354 -14.05 -14.28 25.16
N VAL A 355 -15.31 -14.22 24.72
CA VAL A 355 -15.70 -13.63 23.41
C VAL A 355 -15.15 -12.22 23.21
N PHE A 356 -15.22 -11.37 24.23
CA PHE A 356 -14.78 -9.97 24.10
C PHE A 356 -13.28 -9.77 24.36
N LEU A 357 -12.62 -10.66 25.12
CA LEU A 357 -11.15 -10.68 25.23
C LEU A 357 -10.49 -11.18 23.95
N GLY A 358 -11.08 -12.16 23.27
CA GLY A 358 -10.54 -12.79 22.07
C GLY A 358 -9.93 -11.84 21.04
N PRO A 359 -10.65 -10.83 20.52
CA PRO A 359 -10.12 -9.95 19.49
C PRO A 359 -9.05 -8.96 19.98
N LEU A 360 -8.82 -8.78 21.28
CA LEU A 360 -7.91 -7.74 21.79
C LEU A 360 -6.46 -7.96 21.35
N TYR A 361 -5.93 -9.18 21.47
CA TYR A 361 -4.55 -9.46 21.05
C TYR A 361 -4.32 -9.21 19.55
N PRO A 362 -5.14 -9.76 18.62
CA PRO A 362 -5.02 -9.44 17.19
C PRO A 362 -5.12 -7.95 16.88
N ILE A 363 -6.03 -7.22 17.55
CA ILE A 363 -6.16 -5.76 17.37
C ILE A 363 -4.88 -5.04 17.78
N VAL A 364 -4.28 -5.41 18.92
CA VAL A 364 -3.02 -4.82 19.39
C VAL A 364 -1.88 -5.10 18.43
N MET A 365 -1.76 -6.32 17.92
CA MET A 365 -0.71 -6.67 16.95
C MET A 365 -0.85 -5.92 15.64
N ARG A 366 -2.10 -5.75 15.15
CA ARG A 366 -2.38 -4.93 13.98
C ARG A 366 -2.05 -3.46 14.23
N HIS A 367 -2.46 -2.92 15.38
CA HIS A 367 -2.15 -1.56 15.78
C HIS A 367 -0.64 -1.34 15.92
N ALA A 368 0.11 -2.32 16.43
CA ALA A 368 1.57 -2.30 16.50
C ALA A 368 2.21 -2.24 15.11
N ALA A 369 1.78 -3.10 14.18
CA ALA A 369 2.21 -3.07 12.79
C ALA A 369 1.86 -1.73 12.10
N TYR A 370 0.82 -1.06 12.59
CA TYR A 370 0.33 0.20 12.07
C TYR A 370 1.11 1.44 12.58
N ILE A 371 1.55 1.46 13.84
CA ILE A 371 2.22 2.64 14.46
C ILE A 371 3.75 2.58 14.49
N ILE A 372 4.35 1.40 14.29
CA ILE A 372 5.81 1.21 14.37
C ILE A 372 6.42 1.37 12.96
N PRO A 373 7.60 2.01 12.81
CA PRO A 373 8.28 2.12 11.52
C PRO A 373 8.54 0.76 10.88
N ARG A 374 8.23 0.58 9.59
CA ARG A 374 8.31 -0.71 8.87
C ARG A 374 9.64 -1.45 9.07
N ALA A 375 10.76 -0.73 9.10
CA ALA A 375 12.09 -1.30 9.32
C ALA A 375 12.28 -1.97 10.70
N LEU A 376 11.45 -1.61 11.69
CA LEU A 376 11.51 -2.07 13.07
C LEU A 376 10.29 -2.92 13.48
N VAL A 377 9.21 -2.92 12.68
CA VAL A 377 7.93 -3.59 12.98
C VAL A 377 8.12 -5.05 13.36
N THR A 378 8.88 -5.82 12.57
CA THR A 378 9.04 -7.26 12.79
C THR A 378 9.71 -7.57 14.13
N GLY A 379 10.88 -6.97 14.39
CA GLY A 379 11.58 -7.16 15.66
C GLY A 379 10.75 -6.67 16.85
N SER A 380 9.98 -5.59 16.65
CA SER A 380 9.10 -5.05 17.67
C SER A 380 7.94 -5.99 18.01
N ILE A 381 7.28 -6.58 17.01
CA ILE A 381 6.17 -7.52 17.21
C ILE A 381 6.68 -8.75 17.99
N GLY A 382 7.82 -9.31 17.59
CA GLY A 382 8.41 -10.47 18.29
C GLY A 382 8.72 -10.16 19.76
N TRP A 383 9.24 -8.96 20.05
CA TRP A 383 9.51 -8.53 21.43
C TRP A 383 8.25 -8.22 22.23
N ILE A 384 7.27 -7.54 21.63
CA ILE A 384 5.97 -7.25 22.24
C ILE A 384 5.27 -8.56 22.63
N ALA A 385 5.29 -9.56 21.74
CA ALA A 385 4.79 -10.91 22.02
C ALA A 385 5.56 -11.58 23.18
N ALA A 386 6.89 -11.59 23.11
CA ALA A 386 7.75 -12.20 24.13
C ALA A 386 7.58 -11.56 25.52
N CYS A 387 7.46 -10.23 25.60
CA CYS A 387 7.13 -9.53 26.84
C CYS A 387 5.71 -9.86 27.29
N GLY A 388 4.74 -9.87 26.37
CA GLY A 388 3.36 -10.25 26.64
C GLY A 388 3.26 -11.63 27.31
N ALA A 389 4.02 -12.61 26.82
CA ALA A 389 4.07 -13.95 27.39
C ALA A 389 4.45 -13.94 28.88
N ALA A 390 5.27 -13.00 29.37
CA ALA A 390 5.56 -12.89 30.80
C ALA A 390 4.31 -12.63 31.66
N GLY A 391 3.28 -12.02 31.07
CA GLY A 391 1.97 -11.82 31.68
C GLY A 391 1.27 -13.12 32.08
N SER A 392 1.40 -14.19 31.27
CA SER A 392 0.76 -15.49 31.51
C SER A 392 1.20 -16.16 32.81
N ALA A 393 2.31 -15.72 33.38
CA ALA A 393 2.88 -16.28 34.60
C ALA A 393 2.88 -15.28 35.77
N LEU A 394 3.09 -13.98 35.50
CA LEU A 394 3.14 -12.94 36.52
C LEU A 394 1.80 -12.75 37.26
N LEU A 395 0.69 -12.55 36.51
CA LEU A 395 -0.62 -12.27 37.12
C LEU A 395 -1.22 -13.50 37.84
N PRO A 396 -1.12 -14.73 37.31
CA PRO A 396 -1.56 -15.92 38.05
C PRO A 396 -0.77 -16.18 39.34
N PHE A 397 0.53 -15.85 39.38
CA PHE A 397 1.31 -15.91 40.62
C PHE A 397 0.79 -14.94 41.67
N LEU A 398 0.62 -13.66 41.31
CA LEU A 398 0.10 -12.64 42.22
C LEU A 398 -1.27 -13.06 42.77
N THR A 399 -2.11 -13.66 41.91
CA THR A 399 -3.39 -14.26 42.29
C THR A 399 -3.23 -15.38 43.32
N GLY A 400 -2.32 -16.33 43.10
CA GLY A 400 -2.07 -17.40 44.07
C GLY A 400 -1.61 -16.89 45.45
N LYS A 401 -0.76 -15.86 45.47
CA LYS A 401 -0.30 -15.22 46.72
C LYS A 401 -1.42 -14.43 47.42
N LEU A 402 -2.29 -13.76 46.66
CA LEU A 402 -3.49 -13.13 47.21
C LEU A 402 -4.45 -14.18 47.77
N ALA A 403 -4.64 -15.29 47.06
CA ALA A 403 -5.50 -16.38 47.48
C ALA A 403 -5.02 -17.07 48.76
N GLU A 404 -3.71 -17.15 49.00
CA GLU A 404 -3.16 -17.67 50.26
C GLU A 404 -3.50 -16.80 51.47
N ASN A 405 -3.44 -15.47 51.33
CA ASN A 405 -3.66 -14.54 52.44
C ASN A 405 -5.15 -14.20 52.65
N PHE A 406 -5.93 -14.12 51.57
CA PHE A 406 -7.30 -13.59 51.57
C PHE A 406 -8.35 -14.57 51.03
N GLY A 407 -7.94 -15.78 50.65
CA GLY A 407 -8.81 -16.78 50.01
C GLY A 407 -8.99 -16.54 48.51
N ILE A 408 -9.41 -17.58 47.79
CA ILE A 408 -9.51 -17.56 46.32
C ILE A 408 -10.52 -16.51 45.80
N ALA A 409 -11.49 -16.07 46.61
CA ALA A 409 -12.43 -15.01 46.26
C ALA A 409 -11.76 -13.64 45.97
N SER A 410 -10.52 -13.44 46.41
CA SER A 410 -9.72 -12.24 46.13
C SER A 410 -9.33 -12.08 44.65
N ILE A 411 -9.49 -13.11 43.82
CA ILE A 411 -9.22 -13.05 42.38
C ILE A 411 -10.13 -12.05 41.65
N GLU A 412 -11.39 -11.97 42.04
CA GLU A 412 -12.41 -11.14 41.38
C GLU A 412 -12.09 -9.64 41.42
N PRO A 413 -11.84 -9.02 42.59
CA PRO A 413 -11.43 -7.63 42.64
C PRO A 413 -10.05 -7.41 42.01
N PHE A 414 -9.15 -8.40 42.06
CA PHE A 414 -7.84 -8.30 41.42
C PHE A 414 -7.96 -8.22 39.89
N LEU A 415 -8.73 -9.13 39.28
CA LEU A 415 -9.02 -9.12 37.84
C LEU A 415 -9.68 -7.81 37.40
N LEU A 416 -10.62 -7.30 38.19
CA LEU A 416 -11.28 -6.01 37.92
C LEU A 416 -10.26 -4.87 37.86
N VAL A 417 -9.33 -4.79 38.82
CA VAL A 417 -8.27 -3.77 38.83
C VAL A 417 -7.34 -3.94 37.63
N MET A 418 -6.96 -5.16 37.26
CA MET A 418 -6.11 -5.43 36.11
C MET A 418 -6.78 -5.06 34.78
N MET A 419 -8.09 -5.33 34.63
CA MET A 419 -8.86 -4.95 33.43
C MET A 419 -9.01 -3.42 33.31
N ILE A 420 -9.21 -2.72 34.43
CA ILE A 420 -9.22 -1.25 34.46
C ILE A 420 -7.85 -0.71 34.07
N LEU A 421 -6.78 -1.27 34.63
CA LEU A 421 -5.41 -0.88 34.30
C LEU A 421 -5.09 -1.12 32.82
N MET A 422 -5.56 -2.24 32.25
CA MET A 422 -5.44 -2.53 30.82
C MET A 422 -6.08 -1.42 29.96
N GLY A 423 -7.29 -0.97 30.32
CA GLY A 423 -7.95 0.16 29.68
C GLY A 423 -7.21 1.50 29.86
N MET A 424 -6.63 1.75 31.04
CA MET A 424 -5.82 2.94 31.31
C MET A 424 -4.51 2.94 30.50
N VAL A 425 -3.81 1.80 30.41
CA VAL A 425 -2.60 1.67 29.59
C VAL A 425 -2.94 1.92 28.12
N TRP A 426 -4.05 1.38 27.62
CA TRP A 426 -4.48 1.65 26.24
C TRP A 426 -4.73 3.13 25.97
N SER A 427 -5.19 3.90 26.96
CA SER A 427 -5.42 5.35 26.81
C SER A 427 -4.16 6.17 26.58
N VAL A 428 -2.99 5.65 26.98
CA VAL A 428 -1.69 6.29 26.75
C VAL A 428 -0.90 5.64 25.61
N VAL A 429 -1.38 4.52 25.06
CA VAL A 429 -0.79 3.91 23.85
C VAL A 429 -0.93 4.94 22.70
N PRO A 430 0.17 5.26 21.99
CA PRO A 430 0.10 6.15 20.85
C PRO A 430 -0.90 5.58 19.85
N THR A 431 -1.98 6.30 19.63
CA THR A 431 -2.88 6.02 18.52
C THR A 431 -2.25 6.60 17.26
N ARG A 432 -2.65 6.10 16.07
CA ARG A 432 -2.42 6.84 14.81
C ARG A 432 -2.64 8.31 15.13
N PRO A 433 -1.73 9.22 14.78
CA PRO A 433 -1.94 10.61 15.09
C PRO A 433 -3.22 11.06 14.38
N GLY A 434 -4.33 11.11 15.11
CA GLY A 434 -5.61 11.48 14.56
C GLY A 434 -5.51 12.91 14.09
N GLY A 435 -5.86 13.19 12.83
CA GLY A 435 -5.87 14.53 12.25
C GLY A 435 -4.49 15.20 12.24
N ASP A 436 -3.93 15.51 13.39
CA ASP A 436 -2.83 16.43 13.62
C ASP A 436 -1.45 15.92 13.25
N ALA A 437 -1.14 14.62 13.25
CA ALA A 437 0.15 14.13 12.73
C ALA A 437 0.09 13.33 11.43
N GLU A 438 -1.09 12.95 10.93
CA GLU A 438 -1.29 12.90 9.46
C GLU A 438 -1.15 14.31 8.90
N LYS A 439 -1.71 15.33 9.57
CA LYS A 439 -1.53 16.73 9.21
C LYS A 439 -0.10 17.22 9.46
N LYS A 440 0.61 16.72 10.47
CA LYS A 440 2.05 17.03 10.66
C LYS A 440 2.92 16.31 9.65
N PHE A 441 2.66 15.03 9.34
CA PHE A 441 3.36 14.29 8.28
C PHE A 441 3.06 14.86 6.91
N MET A 442 1.80 15.12 6.58
CA MET A 442 1.39 15.79 5.37
C MET A 442 1.86 17.25 5.39
N MET A 443 2.06 17.94 6.52
CA MET A 443 2.72 19.25 6.58
C MET A 443 4.23 19.13 6.31
N THR A 444 4.89 18.10 6.83
CA THR A 444 6.32 17.83 6.58
C THR A 444 6.54 17.39 5.13
N ALA A 445 5.69 16.51 4.60
CA ALA A 445 5.64 16.12 3.20
C ALA A 445 5.17 17.29 2.32
N ALA A 446 4.29 18.16 2.83
CA ALA A 446 3.90 19.43 2.20
C ALA A 446 5.06 20.43 2.20
N ALA A 447 5.97 20.37 3.17
CA ALA A 447 7.16 21.21 3.23
C ALA A 447 8.32 20.64 2.38
N SER A 448 8.39 19.32 2.18
CA SER A 448 9.40 18.67 1.36
C SER A 448 9.08 18.80 -0.12
N THR A 449 9.98 19.41 -0.88
CA THR A 449 9.88 19.61 -2.34
C THR A 449 10.56 18.47 -3.09
N ARG A 450 10.04 18.10 -4.27
CA ARG A 450 10.71 17.16 -5.18
C ARG A 450 12.14 17.63 -5.49
N ALA A 451 13.07 16.68 -5.56
CA ALA A 451 14.41 16.95 -6.05
C ALA A 451 14.33 17.44 -7.52
N PRO A 452 15.11 18.45 -7.91
CA PRO A 452 15.19 18.86 -9.31
C PRO A 452 15.62 17.69 -10.20
N LYS A 453 14.97 17.52 -11.35
CA LYS A 453 15.43 16.57 -12.38
C LYS A 453 16.75 17.05 -12.98
N ALA A 454 17.53 16.11 -13.52
CA ALA A 454 18.77 16.43 -14.23
C ALA A 454 18.50 17.36 -15.42
N GLU A 455 19.50 18.18 -15.79
CA GLU A 455 19.43 18.95 -17.04
C GLU A 455 19.41 18.00 -18.26
N GLY A 456 18.74 18.41 -19.33
CA GLY A 456 18.43 17.55 -20.47
C GLY A 456 17.48 18.21 -21.48
N SER A 457 17.00 17.43 -22.45
CA SER A 457 16.15 17.85 -23.57
C SER A 457 14.95 16.91 -23.73
N ILE A 458 13.87 17.39 -24.36
CA ILE A 458 12.71 16.56 -24.72
C ILE A 458 13.09 15.28 -25.49
N ALA A 459 14.20 15.29 -26.23
CA ALA A 459 14.69 14.13 -26.96
C ALA A 459 15.06 12.94 -26.04
N ASP A 460 15.40 13.20 -24.77
CA ASP A 460 15.96 12.18 -23.87
C ASP A 460 14.98 11.06 -23.51
N ILE A 461 13.67 11.26 -23.72
CA ILE A 461 12.62 10.24 -23.48
C ILE A 461 12.24 9.45 -24.73
N PHE A 462 12.77 9.82 -25.91
CA PHE A 462 12.51 9.15 -27.18
C PHE A 462 13.75 8.38 -27.64
N THR A 463 13.65 7.05 -27.64
CA THR A 463 14.72 6.16 -28.15
C THR A 463 15.06 6.48 -29.60
N SER A 464 14.03 6.79 -30.41
CA SER A 464 14.17 7.16 -31.81
C SER A 464 14.96 8.46 -32.05
N LEU A 465 15.02 9.38 -31.07
CA LEU A 465 15.76 10.63 -31.17
C LEU A 465 17.16 10.57 -30.56
N THR A 466 17.38 9.72 -29.55
CA THR A 466 18.71 9.53 -28.94
C THR A 466 19.62 8.61 -29.75
N GLY A 467 19.05 7.83 -30.68
CA GLY A 467 19.80 6.85 -31.48
C GLY A 467 20.28 5.64 -30.66
N GLU A 468 19.80 5.49 -29.42
CA GLU A 468 20.04 4.33 -28.59
C GLU A 468 19.33 3.12 -29.23
N GLU A 469 20.01 1.97 -29.34
CA GLU A 469 19.29 0.73 -29.65
C GLU A 469 18.26 0.47 -28.53
N HIS A 470 17.11 -0.14 -28.85
CA HIS A 470 16.18 -0.60 -27.82
C HIS A 470 16.95 -1.55 -26.89
N ASN A 471 17.39 -1.03 -25.74
CA ASN A 471 18.16 -1.78 -24.76
C ASN A 471 17.36 -3.03 -24.40
N ALA A 472 18.00 -4.19 -24.53
CA ALA A 472 17.37 -5.45 -24.16
C ALA A 472 16.89 -5.33 -22.71
N LEU A 473 15.58 -5.43 -22.51
CA LEU A 473 15.00 -5.36 -21.18
C LEU A 473 15.59 -6.49 -20.31
N PRO A 474 15.86 -6.25 -19.01
CA PRO A 474 16.39 -7.27 -18.13
C PRO A 474 15.52 -8.54 -18.12
N GLN A 475 16.11 -9.70 -17.83
CA GLN A 475 15.39 -10.98 -17.82
C GLN A 475 14.18 -11.02 -16.87
N ARG A 476 14.11 -10.13 -15.86
CA ARG A 476 12.91 -9.98 -15.03
C ARG A 476 11.64 -9.65 -15.84
N PHE A 477 11.77 -9.09 -17.05
CA PHE A 477 10.63 -8.83 -17.93
C PHE A 477 10.11 -10.08 -18.64
N SER A 478 10.95 -11.09 -18.92
CA SER A 478 10.46 -12.39 -19.38
C SER A 478 9.74 -13.10 -18.23
N GLN A 479 10.27 -12.98 -17.00
CA GLN A 479 9.57 -13.44 -15.82
C GLN A 479 8.21 -12.74 -15.67
N LEU A 480 8.16 -11.40 -15.75
CA LEU A 480 6.93 -10.59 -15.71
C LEU A 480 5.89 -11.09 -16.72
N LYS A 481 6.29 -11.41 -17.96
CA LYS A 481 5.38 -12.00 -18.94
C LYS A 481 4.78 -13.31 -18.46
N LYS A 482 5.59 -14.20 -17.86
CA LYS A 482 5.13 -15.48 -17.31
C LYS A 482 4.16 -15.28 -16.14
N GLU A 483 4.35 -14.24 -15.32
CA GLU A 483 3.44 -13.90 -14.21
C GLU A 483 2.07 -13.45 -14.71
N LEU A 484 2.08 -12.63 -15.76
CA LEU A 484 0.86 -12.06 -16.34
C LEU A 484 0.16 -13.03 -17.30
N TRP A 485 0.86 -14.06 -17.77
CA TRP A 485 0.34 -14.99 -18.75
C TRP A 485 -0.85 -15.80 -18.21
N LYS A 486 -1.88 -15.88 -19.03
CA LYS A 486 -3.00 -16.81 -18.91
C LYS A 486 -3.28 -17.35 -20.29
N ASP A 487 -3.58 -18.64 -20.40
CA ASP A 487 -3.88 -19.25 -21.72
C ASP A 487 -5.09 -18.58 -22.40
N SER A 488 -6.02 -18.04 -21.61
CA SER A 488 -7.15 -17.24 -22.10
C SER A 488 -6.74 -15.95 -22.82
N LEU A 489 -5.50 -15.46 -22.67
CA LEU A 489 -4.99 -14.32 -23.46
C LEU A 489 -4.88 -14.66 -24.95
N ILE A 490 -4.77 -15.94 -25.31
CA ILE A 490 -4.82 -16.38 -26.71
C ILE A 490 -6.18 -16.01 -27.32
N GLU A 491 -7.28 -16.23 -26.60
CA GLU A 491 -8.62 -15.85 -27.06
C GLU A 491 -8.76 -14.33 -27.19
N SER A 492 -8.22 -13.58 -26.22
CA SER A 492 -8.19 -12.11 -26.30
C SER A 492 -7.41 -11.62 -27.53
N TRP A 493 -6.25 -12.21 -27.81
CA TRP A 493 -5.44 -11.89 -28.98
C TRP A 493 -6.20 -12.15 -30.29
N LYS A 494 -6.85 -13.32 -30.40
CA LYS A 494 -7.71 -13.64 -31.56
C LYS A 494 -8.85 -12.64 -31.71
N GLY A 495 -9.54 -12.31 -30.62
CA GLY A 495 -10.65 -11.35 -30.62
C GLY A 495 -10.22 -9.94 -31.02
N VAL A 496 -9.09 -9.45 -30.49
CA VAL A 496 -8.53 -8.14 -30.83
C VAL A 496 -8.10 -8.10 -32.29
N LEU A 497 -7.33 -9.08 -32.77
CA LEU A 497 -6.91 -9.14 -34.17
C LEU A 497 -8.09 -9.28 -35.13
N GLY A 498 -9.13 -10.03 -34.77
CA GLY A 498 -10.36 -10.13 -35.55
C GLY A 498 -11.15 -8.83 -35.62
N SER A 499 -11.02 -7.94 -34.63
CA SER A 499 -11.73 -6.65 -34.56
C SER A 499 -11.00 -5.51 -35.27
N LEU A 500 -9.67 -5.61 -35.44
CA LEU A 500 -8.85 -4.57 -36.05
C LEU A 500 -9.23 -4.24 -37.51
N PRO A 501 -9.43 -5.20 -38.43
CA PRO A 501 -9.68 -4.90 -39.85
C PRO A 501 -10.86 -3.97 -40.10
N GLN A 502 -11.96 -4.14 -39.35
CA GLN A 502 -13.13 -3.27 -39.48
C GLN A 502 -12.81 -1.82 -39.07
N HIS A 503 -12.09 -1.63 -37.97
CA HIS A 503 -11.71 -0.30 -37.48
C HIS A 503 -10.65 0.36 -38.36
N ILE A 504 -9.70 -0.42 -38.87
CA ILE A 504 -8.69 0.06 -39.83
C ILE A 504 -9.39 0.59 -41.08
N LYS A 505 -10.34 -0.17 -41.63
CA LYS A 505 -11.13 0.24 -42.79
C LYS A 505 -11.94 1.51 -42.51
N GLU A 506 -12.60 1.60 -41.35
CA GLU A 506 -13.34 2.80 -40.94
C GLU A 506 -12.43 4.04 -40.91
N ILE A 507 -11.22 3.91 -40.36
CA ILE A 507 -10.25 5.01 -40.29
C ILE A 507 -9.70 5.37 -41.68
N GLU A 508 -9.37 4.38 -42.50
CA GLU A 508 -8.87 4.57 -43.86
C GLU A 508 -9.91 5.29 -44.74
N GLU A 509 -11.20 4.97 -44.58
CA GLU A 509 -12.31 5.61 -45.30
C GLU A 509 -12.60 7.03 -44.81
N LYS A 510 -12.59 7.26 -43.50
CA LYS A 510 -12.96 8.57 -42.91
C LYS A 510 -11.79 9.55 -42.84
N GLY A 511 -10.54 9.06 -42.76
CA GLY A 511 -9.36 9.88 -42.54
C GLY A 511 -9.52 10.82 -41.33
N SER A 512 -9.13 12.09 -41.49
CA SER A 512 -9.23 13.12 -40.45
C SER A 512 -10.67 13.42 -39.99
N GLU A 513 -11.70 13.11 -40.79
CA GLU A 513 -13.10 13.38 -40.44
C GLU A 513 -13.64 12.46 -39.33
N ILE A 514 -12.90 11.40 -38.97
CA ILE A 514 -13.26 10.57 -37.81
C ILE A 514 -13.11 11.33 -36.48
N ILE A 515 -12.28 12.37 -36.43
CA ILE A 515 -12.03 13.13 -35.21
C ILE A 515 -13.20 14.07 -34.93
N PRO A 516 -13.88 13.96 -33.78
CA PRO A 516 -15.03 14.80 -33.47
C PRO A 516 -14.61 16.26 -33.28
N LYS A 517 -15.36 17.14 -33.96
CA LYS A 517 -15.25 18.60 -33.89
C LYS A 517 -16.49 19.14 -33.20
N ILE A 518 -16.34 19.85 -32.09
CA ILE A 518 -17.45 20.46 -31.35
C ILE A 518 -17.24 21.96 -31.23
N ASN A 519 -18.32 22.74 -31.30
CA ASN A 519 -18.22 24.16 -30.98
C ASN A 519 -18.23 24.35 -29.47
N TYR A 520 -17.47 25.32 -28.98
CA TYR A 520 -17.42 25.66 -27.57
C TYR A 520 -18.81 26.03 -27.02
N ALA A 521 -19.65 26.71 -27.80
CA ALA A 521 -21.03 27.03 -27.44
C ALA A 521 -21.93 25.79 -27.28
N ASP A 522 -21.61 24.68 -27.95
CA ASP A 522 -22.33 23.40 -27.79
C ASP A 522 -21.89 22.71 -26.50
N LEU A 523 -20.59 22.76 -26.20
CA LEU A 523 -20.04 22.28 -24.94
C LEU A 523 -20.69 22.98 -23.75
N GLU A 524 -20.90 24.30 -23.81
CA GLU A 524 -21.58 25.05 -22.74
C GLU A 524 -23.06 24.68 -22.57
N ARG A 525 -23.74 24.29 -23.65
CA ARG A 525 -25.14 23.84 -23.60
C ARG A 525 -25.29 22.38 -23.17
N GLY A 526 -24.22 21.60 -23.23
CA GLY A 526 -24.21 20.16 -23.02
C GLY A 526 -24.32 19.41 -24.34
N LEU A 527 -23.49 18.38 -24.49
CA LEU A 527 -23.47 17.53 -25.68
C LEU A 527 -24.47 16.37 -25.58
N SER A 528 -24.89 15.86 -26.74
CA SER A 528 -25.69 14.64 -26.78
C SER A 528 -24.87 13.42 -26.34
N LYS A 529 -25.57 12.36 -25.90
CA LYS A 529 -24.92 11.09 -25.55
C LYS A 529 -24.12 10.51 -26.72
N GLU A 530 -24.63 10.60 -27.94
CA GLU A 530 -23.94 10.13 -29.15
C GLU A 530 -22.62 10.87 -29.40
N GLN A 531 -22.61 12.20 -29.20
CA GLN A 531 -21.38 12.98 -29.31
C GLN A 531 -20.36 12.57 -28.24
N ILE A 532 -20.80 12.36 -27.00
CA ILE A 532 -19.94 11.90 -25.90
C ILE A 532 -19.40 10.50 -26.19
N ASP A 533 -20.24 9.56 -26.60
CA ASP A 533 -19.85 8.19 -26.92
C ASP A 533 -18.85 8.16 -28.09
N ASN A 534 -19.01 9.03 -29.09
CA ASN A 534 -18.04 9.17 -30.18
C ASN A 534 -16.68 9.73 -29.69
N ILE A 535 -16.69 10.74 -28.83
CA ILE A 535 -15.48 11.26 -28.19
C ILE A 535 -14.78 10.15 -27.39
N LYS A 536 -15.52 9.35 -26.62
CA LYS A 536 -14.97 8.24 -25.84
C LYS A 536 -14.43 7.10 -26.72
N LYS A 537 -15.10 6.79 -27.83
CA LYS A 537 -14.66 5.77 -28.81
C LYS A 537 -13.32 6.15 -29.45
N VAL A 538 -13.23 7.40 -29.94
CA VAL A 538 -12.05 7.91 -30.66
C VAL A 538 -10.92 8.28 -29.69
N GLY A 539 -11.27 8.79 -28.50
CA GLY A 539 -10.33 9.27 -27.49
C GLY A 539 -9.73 10.64 -27.82
N VAL A 540 -10.24 11.36 -28.82
CA VAL A 540 -9.71 12.65 -29.29
C VAL A 540 -10.88 13.60 -29.56
N VAL A 541 -10.72 14.90 -29.32
CA VAL A 541 -11.72 15.92 -29.62
C VAL A 541 -11.09 17.26 -29.96
N ILE A 542 -11.71 17.98 -30.90
CA ILE A 542 -11.38 19.36 -31.25
C ILE A 542 -12.50 20.28 -30.78
N VAL A 543 -12.18 21.29 -29.98
CA VAL A 543 -13.11 22.31 -29.49
C VAL A 543 -12.84 23.61 -30.21
N LYS A 544 -13.84 24.09 -30.97
CA LYS A 544 -13.72 25.28 -31.82
C LYS A 544 -14.38 26.51 -31.21
N GLY A 545 -13.77 27.67 -31.41
CA GLY A 545 -14.38 28.97 -31.10
C GLY A 545 -14.52 29.30 -29.60
N GLY A 546 -13.68 28.70 -28.74
CA GLY A 546 -13.64 29.04 -27.30
C GLY A 546 -12.75 30.26 -26.99
N VAL A 547 -11.61 30.38 -27.67
CA VAL A 547 -10.72 31.55 -27.56
C VAL A 547 -10.81 32.34 -28.87
N PRO A 548 -11.00 33.68 -28.82
CA PRO A 548 -10.95 34.52 -30.00
C PRO A 548 -9.61 34.42 -30.74
N SER A 549 -9.66 34.32 -32.07
CA SER A 549 -8.46 34.13 -32.90
C SER A 549 -7.45 35.26 -32.75
N ASP A 550 -7.92 36.50 -32.66
CA ASP A 550 -7.09 37.68 -32.41
C ASP A 550 -6.37 37.61 -31.05
N GLN A 551 -7.01 37.04 -30.03
CA GLN A 551 -6.40 36.83 -28.72
C GLN A 551 -5.30 35.76 -28.76
N ALA A 552 -5.55 34.63 -29.43
CA ALA A 552 -4.53 33.60 -29.61
C ALA A 552 -3.32 34.11 -30.40
N LEU A 553 -3.54 34.93 -31.44
CA LEU A 553 -2.47 35.56 -32.20
C LEU A 553 -1.67 36.59 -31.36
N ARG A 554 -2.34 37.34 -30.47
CA ARG A 554 -1.65 38.22 -29.50
C ARG A 554 -0.77 37.42 -28.54
N TRP A 555 -1.24 36.28 -28.05
CA TRP A 555 -0.42 35.39 -27.21
C TRP A 555 0.83 34.91 -27.95
N LYS A 556 0.68 34.49 -29.21
CA LYS A 556 1.81 34.10 -30.06
C LYS A 556 2.83 35.23 -30.20
N GLN A 557 2.36 36.43 -30.51
CA GLN A 557 3.24 37.59 -30.65
C GLN A 557 3.98 37.88 -29.34
N ASN A 558 3.28 37.85 -28.21
CA ASN A 558 3.88 38.03 -26.88
C ASN A 558 4.99 37.01 -26.59
N ILE A 559 4.82 35.74 -26.98
CA ILE A 559 5.89 34.73 -26.85
C ILE A 559 7.09 35.05 -27.71
N LYS A 560 6.88 35.46 -28.97
CA LYS A 560 7.98 35.82 -29.88
C LYS A 560 8.76 37.02 -29.32
N ASP A 561 8.06 38.02 -28.80
CA ASP A 561 8.67 39.20 -28.19
C ASP A 561 9.41 38.83 -26.88
N TYR A 562 8.83 37.95 -26.05
CA TYR A 562 9.44 37.45 -24.82
C TYR A 562 10.71 36.65 -25.10
N ALA A 563 10.68 35.76 -26.10
CA ALA A 563 11.87 35.01 -26.53
C ALA A 563 12.95 35.96 -27.10
N ALA A 564 12.57 36.91 -27.95
CA ALA A 564 13.51 37.88 -28.52
C ALA A 564 14.16 38.77 -27.44
N THR A 565 13.40 39.17 -26.42
CA THR A 565 13.90 39.98 -25.30
C THR A 565 14.96 39.25 -24.48
N ASN A 566 14.83 37.93 -24.34
CA ASN A 566 15.72 37.11 -23.50
C ASN A 566 16.87 36.46 -24.27
N GLY A 567 16.85 36.50 -25.61
CA GLY A 567 17.97 36.16 -26.49
C GLY A 567 18.56 34.78 -26.21
N ASP A 568 19.88 34.71 -26.06
CA ASP A 568 20.65 33.47 -25.87
C ASP A 568 20.30 32.70 -24.58
N ARG A 569 19.50 33.28 -23.69
CA ARG A 569 19.01 32.59 -22.49
C ARG A 569 17.87 31.61 -22.81
N VAL A 570 17.24 31.74 -23.96
CA VAL A 570 16.14 30.88 -24.41
C VAL A 570 16.69 29.54 -24.88
N THR A 571 16.25 28.46 -24.25
CA THR A 571 16.62 27.09 -24.62
C THR A 571 15.45 26.35 -25.24
N GLY A 572 15.75 25.26 -25.93
CA GLY A 572 14.76 24.47 -26.64
C GLY A 572 15.37 23.42 -27.55
N PHE A 573 14.50 22.73 -28.29
CA PHE A 573 14.88 21.65 -29.18
C PHE A 573 14.33 21.84 -30.60
N PRO A 574 15.13 21.52 -31.65
CA PRO A 574 16.59 21.35 -31.62
C PRO A 574 17.32 22.63 -31.19
N SER A 575 18.52 22.53 -30.62
CA SER A 575 19.25 23.68 -30.07
C SER A 575 19.69 24.71 -31.11
N ASP A 576 19.90 24.28 -32.35
CA ASP A 576 20.32 25.14 -33.47
C ASP A 576 19.16 25.82 -34.20
N ASN A 577 17.94 25.31 -34.02
CA ASN A 577 16.72 25.86 -34.63
C ASN A 577 15.52 25.46 -33.78
N ILE A 578 15.31 26.19 -32.69
CA ILE A 578 14.33 25.85 -31.66
C ILE A 578 12.93 25.77 -32.27
N GLN A 579 12.32 24.58 -32.23
CA GLN A 579 10.92 24.36 -32.59
C GLN A 579 10.06 24.23 -31.34
N VAL A 580 10.59 23.61 -30.29
CA VAL A 580 9.97 23.46 -28.97
C VAL A 580 10.76 24.27 -27.97
N PHE A 581 10.11 25.25 -27.36
CA PHE A 581 10.75 26.19 -26.44
C PHE A 581 10.58 25.70 -25.00
N GLU A 582 11.67 25.69 -24.24
CA GLU A 582 11.68 25.46 -22.78
C GLU A 582 11.28 26.75 -22.05
N ILE A 583 10.11 27.28 -22.42
CA ILE A 583 9.46 28.47 -21.83
C ILE A 583 8.15 27.99 -21.19
N TYR A 584 7.95 28.29 -19.91
CA TYR A 584 6.82 27.78 -19.13
C TYR A 584 5.98 28.90 -18.49
N ASN A 585 6.59 30.06 -18.20
CA ASN A 585 6.06 31.08 -17.30
C ASN A 585 5.91 32.44 -17.99
N SER A 586 5.62 32.48 -19.28
CA SER A 586 5.27 33.73 -19.96
C SER A 586 3.89 34.26 -19.52
N VAL A 587 3.66 35.57 -19.70
CA VAL A 587 2.35 36.19 -19.46
C VAL A 587 1.29 35.56 -20.36
N ALA A 588 1.60 35.30 -21.64
CA ALA A 588 0.70 34.64 -22.58
C ALA A 588 0.28 33.23 -22.14
N GLN A 589 1.22 32.38 -21.68
CA GLN A 589 0.87 31.05 -21.16
C GLN A 589 0.01 31.13 -19.91
N THR A 590 0.28 32.11 -19.03
CA THR A 590 -0.52 32.34 -17.82
C THR A 590 -1.95 32.76 -18.14
N GLN A 591 -2.11 33.69 -19.08
CA GLN A 591 -3.43 34.10 -19.57
C GLN A 591 -4.17 32.97 -20.27
N ALA A 592 -3.48 32.15 -21.07
CA ALA A 592 -4.09 31.02 -21.76
C ALA A 592 -4.60 29.97 -20.77
N ARG A 593 -3.76 29.51 -19.84
CA ARG A 593 -4.12 28.49 -18.82
C ARG A 593 -5.29 28.95 -17.94
N THR A 594 -5.38 30.25 -17.66
CA THR A 594 -6.45 30.84 -16.84
C THR A 594 -7.65 31.35 -17.63
N HIS A 595 -7.68 31.15 -18.95
CA HIS A 595 -8.77 31.61 -19.79
C HIS A 595 -10.06 30.82 -19.47
N PRO A 596 -11.22 31.48 -19.26
CA PRO A 596 -12.46 30.82 -18.87
C PRO A 596 -12.89 29.69 -19.83
N ALA A 597 -12.66 29.88 -21.12
CA ALA A 597 -12.97 28.85 -22.11
C ALA A 597 -12.16 27.57 -21.94
N LEU A 598 -10.86 27.67 -21.65
CA LEU A 598 -10.00 26.51 -21.45
C LEU A 598 -10.36 25.79 -20.14
N ILE A 599 -10.61 26.54 -19.06
CA ILE A 599 -11.00 25.95 -17.77
C ILE A 599 -12.33 25.17 -17.91
N LYS A 600 -13.33 25.75 -18.59
CA LYS A 600 -14.61 25.07 -18.85
C LYS A 600 -14.44 23.83 -19.74
N THR A 601 -13.60 23.90 -20.77
CA THR A 601 -13.27 22.72 -21.59
C THR A 601 -12.63 21.63 -20.73
N GLN A 602 -11.65 21.96 -19.88
CA GLN A 602 -11.01 21.00 -18.99
C GLN A 602 -12.03 20.33 -18.05
N LYS A 603 -12.94 21.11 -17.43
CA LYS A 603 -14.01 20.56 -16.59
C LYS A 603 -14.90 19.58 -17.36
N PHE A 604 -15.32 19.96 -18.58
CA PHE A 604 -16.10 19.06 -19.43
C PHE A 604 -15.33 17.75 -19.71
N LEU A 605 -14.07 17.84 -20.11
CA LEU A 605 -13.24 16.67 -20.41
C LEU A 605 -13.05 15.76 -19.20
N LEU A 606 -12.80 16.34 -18.02
CA LEU A 606 -12.67 15.57 -16.78
C LEU A 606 -13.99 14.94 -16.35
N SER A 607 -15.14 15.58 -16.63
CA SER A 607 -16.48 15.01 -16.35
C SER A 607 -16.81 13.76 -17.19
N LEU A 608 -16.05 13.49 -18.26
CA LEU A 608 -16.21 12.26 -19.03
C LEU A 608 -15.66 11.02 -18.31
N TRP A 609 -14.83 11.23 -17.29
CA TRP A 609 -14.27 10.18 -16.43
C TRP A 609 -15.22 9.82 -15.29
N HIS A 610 -15.00 8.65 -14.68
CA HIS A 610 -15.74 8.22 -13.50
C HIS A 610 -14.86 7.40 -12.55
N THR A 611 -15.40 7.08 -11.38
CA THR A 611 -14.75 6.25 -10.35
C THR A 611 -15.56 4.98 -10.11
N SER A 612 -14.97 3.80 -10.33
CA SER A 612 -15.53 2.52 -9.88
C SER A 612 -15.51 2.33 -8.35
N ASP A 613 -14.59 2.98 -7.62
CA ASP A 613 -14.59 3.02 -6.15
C ASP A 613 -15.01 4.42 -5.64
N PRO A 614 -16.14 4.56 -4.94
CA PRO A 614 -16.59 5.82 -4.35
C PRO A 614 -15.63 6.44 -3.32
N GLN A 615 -14.68 5.67 -2.78
CA GLN A 615 -13.65 6.17 -1.86
C GLN A 615 -12.41 6.73 -2.58
N THR A 616 -12.38 6.71 -3.91
CA THR A 616 -11.26 7.24 -4.69
C THR A 616 -11.06 8.72 -4.42
N GLU A 617 -9.87 9.10 -3.98
CA GLU A 617 -9.51 10.47 -3.62
C GLU A 617 -9.18 11.34 -4.85
N VAL A 618 -10.21 11.67 -5.63
CA VAL A 618 -10.12 12.49 -6.84
C VAL A 618 -11.32 13.44 -6.96
N SER A 619 -11.09 14.61 -7.54
CA SER A 619 -12.15 15.51 -7.98
C SER A 619 -12.07 15.71 -9.49
N LEU A 620 -13.04 15.15 -10.21
CA LEU A 620 -13.18 15.25 -11.66
C LEU A 620 -13.84 16.55 -12.15
N ASN A 621 -14.19 17.46 -11.23
CA ASN A 621 -14.76 18.78 -11.56
C ASN A 621 -13.81 19.94 -11.22
N THR A 622 -12.67 19.65 -10.60
CA THR A 622 -11.68 20.65 -10.18
C THR A 622 -10.40 20.41 -10.96
N PRO A 623 -10.18 21.11 -12.09
CA PRO A 623 -8.92 21.03 -12.79
C PRO A 623 -7.82 21.74 -12.00
N ILE A 624 -6.56 21.32 -12.22
CA ILE A 624 -5.37 22.04 -11.79
C ILE A 624 -4.48 22.36 -13.00
N SER A 625 -3.64 23.38 -12.89
CA SER A 625 -2.70 23.72 -13.96
C SER A 625 -1.49 22.78 -13.97
N TYR A 626 -1.08 22.35 -15.15
CA TYR A 626 0.23 21.73 -15.40
C TYR A 626 0.99 22.62 -16.38
N PHE A 627 2.18 23.06 -15.98
CA PHE A 627 2.98 24.00 -16.76
C PHE A 627 3.80 23.20 -17.73
N ASP A 628 3.55 23.43 -19.01
CA ASP A 628 4.25 22.75 -20.09
C ASP A 628 4.83 23.79 -21.06
N ARG A 629 5.69 23.29 -21.93
CA ARG A 629 6.38 23.98 -23.02
C ARG A 629 5.39 24.57 -24.03
N LEU A 630 5.96 25.20 -25.05
CA LEU A 630 5.25 25.62 -26.25
C LEU A 630 6.01 25.19 -27.49
N ARG A 631 5.32 25.12 -28.62
CA ARG A 631 5.93 24.84 -29.92
C ARG A 631 5.62 25.97 -30.89
N ILE A 632 6.62 26.38 -31.66
CA ILE A 632 6.50 27.26 -32.84
C ILE A 632 7.30 26.59 -33.95
N ARG A 633 6.66 25.65 -34.67
CA ARG A 633 7.35 24.85 -35.69
C ARG A 633 7.36 25.58 -37.04
N GLN A 634 8.54 25.86 -37.58
CA GLN A 634 8.72 26.60 -38.84
C GLN A 634 8.52 25.71 -40.07
N PRO A 635 8.04 26.27 -41.20
CA PRO A 635 8.04 25.59 -42.49
C PRO A 635 9.38 24.95 -42.84
N GLY A 636 9.33 23.75 -43.42
CA GLY A 636 10.52 22.99 -43.84
C GLY A 636 11.21 22.21 -42.71
N ASP A 637 10.78 22.35 -41.45
CA ASP A 637 11.36 21.56 -40.36
C ASP A 637 11.05 20.06 -40.53
N ALA A 638 12.12 19.26 -40.49
CA ALA A 638 12.10 17.80 -40.50
C ALA A 638 12.95 17.22 -39.36
N LYS A 639 13.46 18.05 -38.44
CA LYS A 639 14.26 17.58 -37.30
C LYS A 639 13.38 17.21 -36.12
N PHE A 640 12.34 18.00 -35.85
CA PHE A 640 11.40 17.69 -34.78
C PHE A 640 10.36 16.67 -35.26
N THR A 641 10.74 15.40 -35.24
CA THR A 641 9.90 14.29 -35.68
C THR A 641 9.67 13.32 -34.52
N LEU A 642 8.44 13.30 -34.02
CA LEU A 642 8.02 12.34 -32.99
C LEU A 642 7.16 11.27 -33.66
N GLY A 643 7.67 10.03 -33.68
CA GLY A 643 6.92 8.88 -34.20
C GLY A 643 5.68 8.55 -33.36
N PRO A 644 4.85 7.58 -33.76
CA PRO A 644 3.72 7.13 -32.96
C PRO A 644 4.17 6.64 -31.58
N HIS A 645 3.61 7.24 -30.52
CA HIS A 645 3.93 6.91 -29.14
C HIS A 645 2.75 7.14 -28.19
N ILE A 646 2.91 6.66 -26.95
CA ILE A 646 2.03 6.94 -25.81
C ILE A 646 2.90 7.39 -24.63
N ASP A 647 2.56 8.52 -24.01
CA ASP A 647 3.23 9.04 -22.81
C ASP A 647 2.73 8.37 -21.52
N GLY A 648 3.23 8.83 -20.36
CA GLY A 648 2.76 8.37 -19.05
C GLY A 648 3.32 6.99 -18.67
N GLY A 649 4.59 6.76 -18.99
CA GLY A 649 5.31 5.51 -18.81
C GLY A 649 5.49 4.72 -20.11
N SER A 650 6.27 3.65 -20.09
CA SER A 650 6.30 2.60 -21.11
C SER A 650 6.10 1.23 -20.47
N VAL A 651 7.15 0.65 -19.91
CA VAL A 651 7.18 -0.64 -19.22
C VAL A 651 6.31 -0.64 -17.97
N GLU A 652 6.09 0.52 -17.36
CA GLU A 652 5.21 0.76 -16.22
C GLU A 652 3.80 0.21 -16.47
N ARG A 653 3.32 0.17 -17.72
CA ARG A 653 1.98 -0.36 -18.06
C ARG A 653 1.78 -1.82 -17.65
N TRP A 654 2.88 -2.57 -17.60
CA TRP A 654 2.89 -3.96 -17.14
C TRP A 654 3.54 -4.10 -15.78
N GLU A 655 4.57 -3.32 -15.50
CA GLU A 655 5.37 -3.47 -14.29
C GLU A 655 4.72 -2.84 -13.06
N ASP A 656 4.25 -1.59 -13.15
CA ASP A 656 3.60 -0.90 -12.04
C ASP A 656 2.28 -1.58 -11.69
N LEU A 657 2.04 -1.86 -10.41
CA LEU A 657 0.82 -2.53 -9.97
C LEU A 657 -0.43 -1.66 -10.17
N GLY A 658 -0.31 -0.34 -10.06
CA GLY A 658 -1.42 0.59 -10.30
C GLY A 658 -1.78 0.66 -11.78
N LEU A 659 -0.80 0.93 -12.64
CA LEU A 659 -0.99 1.02 -14.08
C LEU A 659 -1.41 -0.33 -14.69
N ARG A 660 -0.88 -1.45 -14.19
CA ARG A 660 -1.33 -2.80 -14.55
C ARG A 660 -2.80 -3.04 -14.22
N LYS A 661 -3.32 -2.51 -13.10
CA LYS A 661 -4.75 -2.63 -12.73
C LYS A 661 -5.65 -1.91 -13.72
N VAL A 662 -5.21 -0.79 -14.31
CA VAL A 662 -5.95 -0.07 -15.37
C VAL A 662 -6.28 -1.01 -16.53
N PHE A 663 -5.31 -1.83 -16.93
CA PHE A 663 -5.44 -2.80 -18.01
C PHE A 663 -5.86 -4.20 -17.52
N GLY A 664 -6.32 -4.31 -16.27
CA GLY A 664 -6.65 -5.60 -15.63
C GLY A 664 -7.70 -6.40 -16.40
N LYS A 665 -8.68 -5.72 -17.03
CA LYS A 665 -9.69 -6.37 -17.89
C LYS A 665 -9.12 -6.96 -19.18
N ILE A 666 -8.09 -6.34 -19.75
CA ILE A 666 -7.38 -6.89 -20.91
C ILE A 666 -6.55 -8.11 -20.48
N LEU A 667 -5.86 -8.00 -19.34
CA LEU A 667 -5.02 -9.06 -18.76
C LEU A 667 -5.83 -10.18 -18.06
N GLU A 668 -7.16 -10.06 -17.99
CA GLU A 668 -8.04 -11.10 -17.46
C GLU A 668 -8.11 -12.31 -18.43
N GLY A 669 -8.01 -12.03 -19.74
CA GLY A 669 -8.11 -13.03 -20.82
C GLY A 669 -9.55 -13.30 -21.27
N GLY A 670 -9.70 -14.07 -22.35
CA GLY A 670 -10.99 -14.34 -22.98
C GLY A 670 -11.58 -13.10 -23.64
N GLU A 671 -12.87 -12.87 -23.43
CA GLU A 671 -13.64 -11.74 -23.97
C GLU A 671 -13.62 -10.49 -23.08
N ALA A 672 -12.98 -10.55 -21.90
CA ALA A 672 -13.01 -9.49 -20.89
C ALA A 672 -12.39 -8.16 -21.38
N TRP A 673 -11.49 -8.19 -22.37
CA TRP A 673 -10.90 -6.99 -22.97
C TRP A 673 -11.94 -6.05 -23.59
N LYS A 674 -13.11 -6.56 -24.01
CA LYS A 674 -14.23 -5.74 -24.53
C LYS A 674 -14.88 -4.88 -23.45
N ALA A 675 -14.71 -5.25 -22.19
CA ALA A 675 -15.20 -4.49 -21.03
C ALA A 675 -14.12 -3.59 -20.42
N HIS A 676 -12.95 -3.44 -21.06
CA HIS A 676 -11.96 -2.46 -20.65
C HIS A 676 -12.55 -1.05 -20.80
N ASP A 677 -12.54 -0.31 -19.70
CA ASP A 677 -13.01 1.08 -19.66
C ASP A 677 -11.82 2.03 -19.45
N PRO A 678 -11.39 2.76 -20.50
CA PRO A 678 -10.30 3.72 -20.37
C PRO A 678 -10.60 4.88 -19.42
N PHE A 679 -11.89 5.18 -19.17
CA PHE A 679 -12.39 6.34 -18.45
C PHE A 679 -12.67 6.09 -16.95
N ASP A 680 -12.38 4.90 -16.43
CA ASP A 680 -12.32 4.67 -14.98
C ASP A 680 -10.98 5.17 -14.42
N VAL A 681 -11.06 6.18 -13.55
CA VAL A 681 -9.88 6.81 -12.97
C VAL A 681 -9.36 6.07 -11.73
N THR A 682 -10.20 5.25 -11.10
CA THR A 682 -9.91 4.55 -9.83
C THR A 682 -8.54 3.86 -9.80
N PRO A 683 -8.21 2.97 -10.77
CA PRO A 683 -6.92 2.30 -10.78
C PRO A 683 -5.75 3.23 -11.12
N ARG A 684 -6.01 4.42 -11.68
CA ARG A 684 -4.96 5.37 -12.10
C ARG A 684 -4.44 6.25 -10.97
N ILE A 685 -5.24 6.53 -9.93
CA ILE A 685 -4.87 7.49 -8.88
C ILE A 685 -3.63 7.05 -8.09
N GLY A 686 -3.45 5.74 -7.90
CA GLY A 686 -2.28 5.16 -7.23
C GLY A 686 -1.16 4.69 -8.18
N ALA A 687 -1.31 4.89 -9.49
CA ALA A 687 -0.37 4.37 -10.48
C ALA A 687 0.89 5.24 -10.58
N LYS A 688 2.06 4.60 -10.69
CA LYS A 688 3.34 5.28 -10.86
C LYS A 688 3.73 5.28 -12.33
N GLN A 689 3.56 6.43 -12.98
CA GLN A 689 3.89 6.62 -14.40
C GLN A 689 5.38 6.86 -14.66
N ASP A 690 6.13 7.29 -13.64
CA ASP A 690 7.57 7.54 -13.67
C ASP A 690 8.25 6.72 -12.56
N MET A 691 8.30 5.39 -12.74
CA MET A 691 8.93 4.48 -11.76
C MET A 691 10.45 4.65 -11.70
N TYR A 692 11.05 5.20 -12.75
CA TYR A 692 12.49 5.26 -12.95
C TYR A 692 13.08 6.66 -12.84
N HIS A 693 12.26 7.64 -12.45
CA HIS A 693 12.67 9.04 -12.28
C HIS A 693 13.34 9.63 -13.52
N ALA A 694 12.79 9.36 -14.70
CA ALA A 694 13.41 9.79 -15.95
C ALA A 694 13.36 11.33 -16.09
N PRO A 695 14.40 11.99 -16.65
CA PRO A 695 14.53 13.45 -16.64
C PRO A 695 13.38 14.26 -17.25
N ASN A 696 12.64 13.70 -18.20
CA ASN A 696 11.47 14.34 -18.84
C ASN A 696 10.16 13.54 -18.66
N ALA A 697 10.14 12.55 -17.77
CA ALA A 697 8.92 11.78 -17.53
C ALA A 697 7.90 12.59 -16.71
N CYS A 698 6.63 12.47 -17.09
CA CYS A 698 5.52 13.04 -16.34
C CYS A 698 5.29 12.24 -15.05
N SER A 699 5.36 12.90 -13.89
CA SER A 699 5.19 12.27 -12.59
C SER A 699 3.75 12.27 -12.09
N ILE A 700 2.84 12.99 -12.76
CA ILE A 700 1.45 13.14 -12.36
C ILE A 700 0.46 12.50 -13.33
N PHE A 701 -0.76 12.23 -12.86
CA PHE A 701 -1.84 11.75 -13.72
C PHE A 701 -2.46 12.91 -14.51
N ARG A 702 -2.24 12.92 -15.83
CA ARG A 702 -2.92 13.78 -16.79
C ARG A 702 -4.01 12.97 -17.49
N ALA A 703 -5.28 13.30 -17.25
CA ALA A 703 -6.40 12.57 -17.84
C ALA A 703 -6.48 12.79 -19.35
N TRP A 704 -6.29 14.05 -19.76
CA TRP A 704 -6.20 14.44 -21.16
C TRP A 704 -4.92 15.21 -21.39
N GLN A 705 -4.18 14.82 -22.41
CA GLN A 705 -3.21 15.72 -23.02
C GLN A 705 -3.95 16.67 -23.96
N GLY A 706 -3.33 17.80 -24.25
CA GLY A 706 -3.96 18.77 -25.15
C GLY A 706 -3.12 19.98 -25.41
N TRP A 707 -3.52 20.72 -26.43
CA TRP A 707 -2.94 22.00 -26.76
C TRP A 707 -3.96 22.98 -27.34
N THR A 708 -3.62 24.26 -27.26
CA THR A 708 -4.38 25.37 -27.86
C THR A 708 -3.60 25.92 -29.05
N SER A 709 -4.27 26.06 -30.20
CA SER A 709 -3.66 26.53 -31.43
C SER A 709 -3.35 28.02 -31.36
N LEU A 710 -2.19 28.40 -31.88
CA LEU A 710 -1.74 29.77 -32.05
C LEU A 710 -1.54 30.14 -33.54
N SER A 711 -1.80 29.19 -34.44
CA SER A 711 -1.70 29.32 -35.89
C SER A 711 -2.86 28.62 -36.58
N SER A 712 -3.07 28.92 -37.86
CA SER A 712 -3.88 28.07 -38.73
C SER A 712 -3.01 26.92 -39.23
N THR A 713 -3.38 25.69 -38.94
CA THR A 713 -2.57 24.51 -39.29
C THR A 713 -3.46 23.32 -39.57
N GLY A 714 -3.18 22.58 -40.65
CA GLY A 714 -3.88 21.35 -41.04
C GLY A 714 -2.94 20.20 -41.44
N PRO A 715 -3.50 19.14 -42.05
CA PRO A 715 -2.73 18.00 -42.54
C PRO A 715 -1.62 18.42 -43.51
N GLY A 716 -0.41 17.87 -43.33
CA GLY A 716 0.79 18.18 -44.12
C GLY A 716 1.55 19.44 -43.66
N GLU A 717 1.01 20.17 -42.68
CA GLU A 717 1.58 21.42 -42.16
C GLU A 717 2.26 21.22 -40.79
N GLY A 718 2.85 20.05 -40.57
CA GLY A 718 3.62 19.75 -39.36
C GLY A 718 2.74 19.60 -38.12
N THR A 719 1.51 19.11 -38.30
CA THR A 719 0.49 19.03 -37.24
C THR A 719 0.55 17.71 -36.44
N LEU A 720 -0.39 17.53 -35.49
CA LEU A 720 -0.55 16.30 -34.70
C LEU A 720 -1.19 15.19 -35.54
N ARG A 721 -0.72 13.95 -35.39
CA ARG A 721 -1.41 12.72 -35.83
C ARG A 721 -1.84 11.90 -34.62
N VAL A 722 -2.96 11.19 -34.75
CA VAL A 722 -3.52 10.34 -33.69
C VAL A 722 -4.00 9.01 -34.27
N LEU A 723 -4.10 7.98 -33.41
CA LEU A 723 -4.76 6.72 -33.70
C LEU A 723 -6.16 6.69 -33.05
N PRO A 724 -7.23 6.99 -33.81
CA PRO A 724 -8.57 7.22 -33.28
C PRO A 724 -9.36 5.93 -32.98
N MET A 725 -8.77 5.00 -32.21
CA MET A 725 -9.37 3.74 -31.79
C MET A 725 -8.95 3.33 -30.36
N LEU A 726 -9.25 4.20 -29.39
CA LEU A 726 -8.67 4.18 -28.03
C LEU A 726 -8.65 2.80 -27.36
N SER A 727 -9.81 2.18 -27.14
CA SER A 727 -9.89 0.93 -26.36
C SER A 727 -9.24 -0.25 -27.10
N LEU A 728 -9.41 -0.33 -28.42
CA LEU A 728 -8.88 -1.44 -29.22
C LEU A 728 -7.35 -1.36 -29.37
N ALA A 729 -6.81 -0.15 -29.60
CA ALA A 729 -5.37 0.08 -29.62
C ALA A 729 -4.73 -0.20 -28.25
N SER A 730 -5.41 0.16 -27.15
CA SER A 730 -4.96 -0.16 -25.79
C SER A 730 -4.89 -1.68 -25.58
N ALA A 731 -5.96 -2.41 -25.92
CA ALA A 731 -5.99 -3.87 -25.82
C ALA A 731 -4.88 -4.53 -26.66
N TYR A 732 -4.70 -4.08 -27.90
CA TYR A 732 -3.62 -4.56 -28.76
C TYR A 732 -2.24 -4.32 -28.14
N THR A 733 -1.98 -3.09 -27.70
CA THR A 733 -0.68 -2.70 -27.14
C THR A 733 -0.35 -3.52 -25.90
N ILE A 734 -1.31 -3.71 -24.99
CA ILE A 734 -1.10 -4.48 -23.75
C ILE A 734 -0.89 -5.98 -24.01
N LEU A 735 -1.57 -6.56 -25.01
CA LEU A 735 -1.40 -7.97 -25.37
C LEU A 735 -0.15 -8.24 -26.21
N ARG A 736 0.30 -7.25 -26.99
CA ARG A 736 1.38 -7.40 -27.98
C ARG A 736 2.67 -8.05 -27.45
N PRO A 737 3.17 -7.76 -26.22
CA PRO A 737 4.39 -8.38 -25.70
C PRO A 737 4.32 -9.90 -25.54
N PHE A 738 3.14 -10.48 -25.41
CA PHE A 738 2.98 -11.91 -25.16
C PHE A 738 2.98 -12.77 -26.42
N PHE A 739 3.04 -12.17 -27.61
CA PHE A 739 2.96 -12.88 -28.88
C PHE A 739 4.12 -12.50 -29.80
N ARG A 740 4.63 -13.46 -30.56
CA ARG A 740 5.63 -13.24 -31.60
C ARG A 740 5.22 -13.93 -32.89
N PRO A 741 5.67 -13.46 -34.07
CA PRO A 741 5.40 -14.17 -35.31
C PRO A 741 6.05 -15.55 -35.28
N LEU A 742 5.36 -16.54 -35.84
CA LEU A 742 5.88 -17.89 -36.03
C LEU A 742 7.08 -17.88 -36.98
N ASN A 743 6.98 -17.09 -38.06
CA ASN A 743 8.07 -16.83 -39.01
C ASN A 743 8.48 -15.35 -38.99
N PRO A 744 9.65 -15.01 -38.41
CA PRO A 744 10.14 -13.63 -38.37
C PRO A 744 10.42 -13.00 -39.74
N SER A 745 10.66 -13.80 -40.77
CA SER A 745 11.08 -13.35 -42.11
C SER A 745 9.91 -12.99 -43.05
N SER A 746 8.68 -13.37 -42.69
CA SER A 746 7.46 -13.02 -43.43
C SER A 746 6.26 -13.09 -42.48
N PRO A 747 6.04 -12.06 -41.63
CA PRO A 747 5.01 -12.10 -40.61
C PRO A 747 3.65 -11.82 -41.24
N SER A 748 2.91 -12.89 -41.56
CA SER A 748 1.47 -12.79 -41.76
C SER A 748 0.80 -12.09 -40.57
N LEU A 749 -0.22 -11.28 -40.84
CA LEU A 749 -1.01 -10.58 -39.81
C LEU A 749 -2.18 -11.42 -39.30
N HIS A 750 -2.33 -12.64 -39.82
CA HIS A 750 -3.35 -13.56 -39.33
C HIS A 750 -2.92 -14.14 -37.99
N PHE A 751 -3.86 -14.28 -37.05
CA PHE A 751 -3.55 -14.68 -35.68
C PHE A 751 -2.91 -16.08 -35.58
N ASP A 752 -3.24 -17.01 -36.49
CA ASP A 752 -2.68 -18.37 -36.50
C ASP A 752 -1.16 -18.40 -36.79
N ASP A 753 -0.62 -17.33 -37.36
CA ASP A 753 0.80 -17.18 -37.65
C ASP A 753 1.57 -16.52 -36.48
N TRP A 754 0.94 -16.40 -35.32
CA TRP A 754 1.51 -15.82 -34.10
C TRP A 754 1.42 -16.82 -32.95
N VAL A 755 2.51 -16.93 -32.20
CA VAL A 755 2.62 -17.86 -31.06
C VAL A 755 2.99 -17.11 -29.78
N PRO A 756 2.64 -17.65 -28.59
CA PRO A 756 3.06 -17.06 -27.33
C PRO A 756 4.58 -16.90 -27.21
N ASP A 757 5.02 -15.78 -26.63
CA ASP A 757 6.42 -15.43 -26.38
C ASP A 757 6.64 -14.99 -24.93
N LEU A 758 6.94 -15.96 -24.08
CA LEU A 758 7.13 -15.75 -22.64
C LEU A 758 8.60 -15.74 -22.23
N GLU A 759 9.50 -16.22 -23.09
CA GLU A 759 10.93 -16.35 -22.78
C GLU A 759 11.72 -15.11 -23.15
N ASN A 760 11.29 -14.38 -24.19
CA ASN A 760 11.96 -13.15 -24.57
C ASN A 760 11.55 -11.99 -23.65
N PRO A 761 12.49 -11.29 -23.00
CA PRO A 761 12.18 -10.15 -22.13
C PRO A 761 11.69 -8.90 -22.89
N THR A 762 11.69 -8.91 -24.23
CA THR A 762 11.32 -7.77 -25.06
C THR A 762 9.84 -7.41 -24.93
N PHE A 763 9.55 -6.16 -24.59
CA PHE A 763 8.23 -5.55 -24.74
C PHE A 763 8.30 -4.62 -25.97
N PRO A 764 7.64 -4.95 -27.09
CA PRO A 764 7.82 -4.22 -28.35
C PRO A 764 7.60 -2.71 -28.17
N GLY A 765 8.61 -1.90 -28.50
CA GLY A 765 8.56 -0.44 -28.41
C GLY A 765 8.63 0.15 -26.99
N SER A 766 8.82 -0.68 -25.96
CA SER A 766 8.98 -0.22 -24.58
C SER A 766 10.46 -0.17 -24.18
N SER A 767 10.85 0.79 -23.35
CA SER A 767 12.21 0.91 -22.83
C SER A 767 12.19 1.65 -21.48
N ILE A 768 13.00 1.21 -20.51
CA ILE A 768 13.03 1.80 -19.17
C ILE A 768 13.31 3.31 -19.26
N GLY A 769 12.49 4.13 -18.60
CA GLY A 769 12.63 5.59 -18.56
C GLY A 769 12.30 6.31 -19.89
N LYS A 770 11.63 5.63 -20.84
CA LYS A 770 11.23 6.18 -22.15
C LYS A 770 9.72 6.07 -22.34
N THR A 771 9.19 6.76 -23.35
CA THR A 771 7.79 6.63 -23.80
C THR A 771 7.53 5.27 -24.47
N GLN A 772 6.27 4.84 -24.55
CA GLN A 772 5.90 3.67 -25.34
C GLN A 772 5.88 4.03 -26.82
N GLU A 773 6.85 3.58 -27.61
CA GLU A 773 6.89 3.81 -29.06
C GLU A 773 6.15 2.71 -29.83
N LEU A 774 5.56 3.05 -30.98
CA LEU A 774 4.88 2.14 -31.89
C LEU A 774 5.30 2.41 -33.33
N ASN A 775 5.55 1.34 -34.09
CA ASN A 775 5.88 1.43 -35.52
C ASN A 775 5.42 0.15 -36.25
N GLU A 776 5.49 0.17 -37.57
CA GLU A 776 5.05 -0.95 -38.42
C GLU A 776 5.82 -2.26 -38.18
N LYS A 777 7.04 -2.18 -37.63
CA LYS A 777 7.84 -3.38 -37.32
C LYS A 777 7.39 -4.03 -36.01
N THR A 778 7.17 -3.21 -34.99
CA THR A 778 6.83 -3.66 -33.63
C THR A 778 5.33 -3.95 -33.49
N HIS A 779 4.48 -3.17 -34.15
CA HIS A 779 3.03 -3.17 -34.03
C HIS A 779 2.32 -3.28 -35.40
N PRO A 780 2.66 -4.27 -36.25
CA PRO A 780 2.26 -4.30 -37.66
C PRO A 780 0.74 -4.40 -37.89
N HIS A 781 -0.01 -4.94 -36.92
CA HIS A 781 -1.46 -5.12 -37.09
C HIS A 781 -2.22 -3.79 -36.99
N LEU A 782 -1.63 -2.75 -36.38
CA LEU A 782 -2.25 -1.43 -36.33
C LEU A 782 -2.21 -0.71 -37.68
N GLN A 783 -1.33 -1.13 -38.61
CA GLN A 783 -1.16 -0.52 -39.94
C GLN A 783 -1.06 1.00 -39.84
N LEU A 784 -0.11 1.48 -39.02
CA LEU A 784 0.01 2.88 -38.60
C LEU A 784 0.16 3.86 -39.79
N GLY A 785 0.69 3.41 -40.92
CA GLY A 785 0.75 4.17 -42.17
C GLY A 785 -0.64 4.56 -42.69
N LYS A 786 -1.66 3.73 -42.45
CA LYS A 786 -3.05 3.96 -42.83
C LYS A 786 -3.90 4.54 -41.71
N THR A 787 -3.64 4.14 -40.46
CA THR A 787 -4.53 4.43 -39.33
C THR A 787 -4.14 5.67 -38.51
N MET A 788 -2.89 6.13 -38.61
CA MET A 788 -2.51 7.41 -38.01
C MET A 788 -3.06 8.54 -38.89
N VAL A 789 -4.06 9.27 -38.39
CA VAL A 789 -4.67 10.38 -39.14
C VAL A 789 -4.20 11.71 -38.57
N SER A 790 -3.90 12.67 -39.45
CA SER A 790 -3.61 14.04 -39.04
C SER A 790 -4.88 14.70 -38.51
N ILE A 791 -4.75 15.55 -37.51
CA ILE A 791 -5.88 16.37 -37.07
C ILE A 791 -6.38 17.24 -38.25
N PRO A 792 -7.70 17.46 -38.36
CA PRO A 792 -8.26 18.46 -39.26
C PRO A 792 -7.67 19.86 -39.04
N ARG A 793 -7.88 20.75 -40.01
CA ARG A 793 -7.45 22.14 -39.87
C ARG A 793 -8.05 22.79 -38.62
N VAL A 794 -7.15 23.34 -37.81
CA VAL A 794 -7.44 24.14 -36.62
C VAL A 794 -7.07 25.59 -36.88
N GLU A 795 -7.83 26.51 -36.29
CA GLU A 795 -7.56 27.95 -36.34
C GLU A 795 -7.00 28.45 -35.01
N PRO A 796 -6.32 29.61 -34.95
CA PRO A 796 -5.85 30.17 -33.69
C PRO A 796 -7.00 30.28 -32.68
N GLY A 797 -6.81 29.73 -31.49
CA GLY A 797 -7.81 29.65 -30.42
C GLY A 797 -8.59 28.33 -30.34
N ASP A 798 -8.56 27.50 -31.38
CA ASP A 798 -9.08 26.13 -31.32
C ASP A 798 -8.25 25.28 -30.35
N GLN A 799 -8.89 24.33 -29.67
CA GLN A 799 -8.26 23.45 -28.68
C GLN A 799 -8.36 22.01 -29.15
N VAL A 800 -7.30 21.22 -28.95
CA VAL A 800 -7.26 19.80 -29.30
C VAL A 800 -6.85 18.99 -28.09
N TYR A 801 -7.63 17.97 -27.76
CA TYR A 801 -7.38 17.10 -26.61
C TYR A 801 -7.41 15.63 -27.02
N TRP A 802 -6.54 14.83 -26.40
CA TRP A 802 -6.54 13.38 -26.54
C TRP A 802 -6.36 12.71 -25.19
N HIS A 803 -7.05 11.59 -25.02
CA HIS A 803 -7.00 10.77 -23.82
C HIS A 803 -5.58 10.25 -23.60
N CYS A 804 -5.15 10.10 -22.34
CA CYS A 804 -3.76 9.80 -21.99
C CYS A 804 -3.18 8.52 -22.64
N ASP A 805 -4.03 7.57 -23.00
CA ASP A 805 -3.63 6.31 -23.65
C ASP A 805 -3.72 6.33 -25.19
N VAL A 806 -4.09 7.47 -25.81
CA VAL A 806 -4.13 7.58 -27.27
C VAL A 806 -2.72 7.59 -27.85
N VAL A 807 -2.49 6.71 -28.83
CA VAL A 807 -1.28 6.74 -29.66
C VAL A 807 -1.30 7.99 -30.52
N HIS A 808 -0.24 8.79 -30.45
CA HIS A 808 -0.14 10.04 -31.18
C HIS A 808 1.29 10.28 -31.69
N ALA A 809 1.43 11.16 -32.67
CA ALA A 809 2.69 11.48 -33.35
C ALA A 809 2.67 12.93 -33.83
N VAL A 810 3.83 13.44 -34.24
CA VAL A 810 3.93 14.70 -34.98
C VAL A 810 4.27 14.38 -36.42
N GLU A 811 3.67 15.08 -37.39
CA GLU A 811 3.99 14.87 -38.81
C GLU A 811 5.50 15.02 -39.07
N GLY A 812 6.06 14.08 -39.82
CA GLY A 812 7.52 13.99 -40.05
C GLY A 812 8.11 15.20 -40.79
N GLN A 813 7.29 15.99 -41.48
CA GLN A 813 7.71 17.21 -42.15
C GLN A 813 6.64 18.29 -41.99
N HIS A 814 7.07 19.54 -42.00
CA HIS A 814 6.18 20.69 -42.12
C HIS A 814 6.26 21.27 -43.54
N GLY A 815 5.29 20.95 -44.39
CA GLY A 815 5.20 21.42 -45.78
C GLY A 815 4.36 22.68 -45.99
N GLY A 816 3.85 23.29 -44.91
CA GLY A 816 2.98 24.47 -44.99
C GLY A 816 3.73 25.78 -45.23
N LEU A 817 2.98 26.86 -45.45
CA LEU A 817 3.55 28.22 -45.69
C LEU A 817 3.75 29.05 -44.42
N GLY A 818 2.99 28.75 -43.36
CA GLY A 818 3.07 29.42 -42.06
C GLY A 818 3.57 28.47 -40.98
N ASP A 819 3.95 28.99 -39.82
CA ASP A 819 4.38 28.16 -38.69
C ASP A 819 3.20 27.39 -38.04
N SER A 820 3.53 26.26 -37.41
CA SER A 820 2.64 25.40 -36.62
C SER A 820 2.91 25.63 -35.14
N SER A 821 2.12 26.51 -34.53
CA SER A 821 2.32 27.02 -33.17
C SER A 821 1.23 26.60 -32.21
N VAL A 822 1.62 26.10 -31.02
CA VAL A 822 0.68 25.64 -30.00
C VAL A 822 1.19 25.88 -28.58
N PHE A 823 0.25 26.05 -27.64
CA PHE A 823 0.50 25.93 -26.20
C PHE A 823 0.06 24.56 -25.69
N TYR A 824 0.95 23.82 -25.04
CA TYR A 824 0.58 22.57 -24.36
C TYR A 824 -0.16 22.88 -23.05
N ILE A 825 -1.44 22.50 -23.00
CA ILE A 825 -2.34 22.74 -21.86
C ILE A 825 -3.23 21.50 -21.69
N PRO A 826 -2.83 20.54 -20.84
CA PRO A 826 -3.60 19.33 -20.58
C PRO A 826 -4.82 19.60 -19.69
N ALA A 827 -5.70 18.61 -19.54
CA ALA A 827 -6.73 18.60 -18.49
C ALA A 827 -6.31 17.64 -17.37
N VAL A 828 -6.09 18.18 -16.18
CA VAL A 828 -5.50 17.47 -15.03
C VAL A 828 -6.46 17.54 -13.85
N PRO A 829 -6.96 16.41 -13.33
CA PRO A 829 -7.87 16.42 -12.19
C PRO A 829 -7.13 16.71 -10.89
N LEU A 830 -7.87 17.22 -9.90
CA LEU A 830 -7.37 17.37 -8.54
C LEU A 830 -7.32 16.01 -7.83
N THR A 831 -6.15 15.63 -7.36
CA THR A 831 -5.88 14.47 -6.49
C THR A 831 -4.88 14.90 -5.42
N VAL A 832 -4.68 14.10 -4.37
CA VAL A 832 -3.63 14.38 -3.36
C VAL A 832 -2.25 14.45 -4.02
N HIS A 833 -1.93 13.49 -4.89
CA HIS A 833 -0.65 13.44 -5.61
C HIS A 833 -0.45 14.64 -6.54
N ASN A 834 -1.47 14.95 -7.36
CA ASN A 834 -1.44 16.06 -8.29
C ASN A 834 -1.36 17.43 -7.57
N ALA A 835 -2.01 17.56 -6.40
CA ALA A 835 -1.90 18.76 -5.57
C ALA A 835 -0.49 18.96 -4.99
N SER A 836 0.16 17.88 -4.56
CA SER A 836 1.55 17.95 -4.09
C SER A 836 2.50 18.42 -5.19
N TYR A 837 2.26 18.02 -6.45
CA TYR A 837 3.00 18.52 -7.60
C TYR A 837 2.70 19.99 -7.89
N LEU A 838 1.42 20.39 -7.82
CA LEU A 838 1.01 21.77 -8.05
C LEU A 838 1.69 22.74 -7.08
N ARG A 839 1.88 22.33 -5.82
CA ARG A 839 2.67 23.10 -4.84
C ARG A 839 4.10 23.33 -5.32
N ASP A 840 4.82 22.28 -5.73
CA ASP A 840 6.20 22.40 -6.21
C ASP A 840 6.28 23.27 -7.47
N GLN A 841 5.35 23.07 -8.39
CA GLN A 841 5.21 23.91 -9.58
C GLN A 841 4.96 25.37 -9.21
N ARG A 842 4.10 25.65 -8.22
CA ARG A 842 3.84 27.01 -7.73
C ARG A 842 5.09 27.65 -7.14
N LEU A 843 5.88 26.90 -6.35
CA LEU A 843 7.14 27.40 -5.80
C LEU A 843 8.16 27.71 -6.91
N ASN A 844 8.29 26.81 -7.89
CA ASN A 844 9.17 27.01 -9.04
C ASN A 844 8.72 28.20 -9.90
N PHE A 845 7.41 28.37 -10.11
CA PHE A 845 6.85 29.54 -10.79
C PHE A 845 7.24 30.85 -10.11
N LEU A 846 7.11 30.94 -8.79
CA LEU A 846 7.49 32.13 -8.02
C LEU A 846 9.00 32.41 -8.12
N ALA A 847 9.83 31.37 -8.12
CA ALA A 847 11.28 31.46 -8.27
C ALA A 847 11.74 31.67 -9.74
N GLY A 848 10.88 31.38 -10.72
CA GLY A 848 11.23 31.32 -12.14
C GLY A 848 11.98 30.08 -12.58
N LEU A 849 11.97 29.03 -11.76
CA LEU A 849 12.62 27.76 -12.09
C LEU A 849 11.73 26.92 -13.02
N PRO A 850 12.30 25.95 -13.76
CA PRO A 850 11.52 25.00 -14.55
C PRO A 850 10.49 24.25 -13.69
N PRO A 851 9.32 23.85 -14.23
CA PRO A 851 8.37 23.01 -13.50
C PRO A 851 8.98 21.63 -13.15
N PRO A 852 8.51 20.93 -12.11
CA PRO A 852 9.23 19.79 -11.52
C PRO A 852 9.46 18.58 -12.44
N ASP A 853 8.69 18.42 -13.51
CA ASP A 853 8.81 17.29 -14.45
C ASP A 853 9.72 17.59 -15.65
N PHE A 854 10.22 18.81 -15.75
CA PHE A 854 11.09 19.25 -16.83
C PHE A 854 12.55 19.29 -16.39
N PRO A 855 13.49 19.32 -17.34
CA PRO A 855 14.90 19.45 -17.04
C PRO A 855 15.18 20.59 -16.07
N GLY A 856 16.04 20.34 -15.10
CA GLY A 856 16.42 21.33 -14.09
C GLY A 856 17.21 22.51 -14.66
N GLY A 857 17.84 23.28 -13.77
CA GLY A 857 18.64 24.44 -14.12
C GLY A 857 17.95 25.78 -13.82
N GLN A 858 18.44 26.86 -14.43
CA GLN A 858 17.99 28.23 -14.11
C GLN A 858 16.64 28.58 -14.74
N GLY A 859 16.20 27.86 -15.78
CA GLY A 859 14.95 28.13 -16.50
C GLY A 859 14.77 29.62 -16.83
N GLU A 860 13.67 30.19 -16.36
CA GLU A 860 13.28 31.59 -16.59
C GLU A 860 13.62 32.51 -15.40
N SER A 861 14.49 32.08 -14.48
CA SER A 861 14.79 32.83 -13.24
C SER A 861 15.40 34.20 -13.52
N GLN A 862 16.14 34.30 -14.63
CA GLN A 862 16.80 35.52 -15.12
C GLN A 862 16.07 36.19 -16.29
N PHE A 863 14.87 35.73 -16.67
CA PHE A 863 14.18 36.28 -17.83
C PHE A 863 13.50 37.61 -17.49
N VAL A 864 13.60 38.58 -18.40
CA VAL A 864 12.89 39.85 -18.33
C VAL A 864 11.48 39.68 -18.88
N GLY A 865 10.46 40.15 -18.15
CA GLY A 865 9.06 40.07 -18.56
C GLY A 865 8.37 38.74 -18.23
N ARG A 866 8.95 37.92 -17.35
CA ARG A 866 8.33 36.68 -16.85
C ARG A 866 7.03 36.98 -16.12
N ALA A 867 6.03 36.11 -16.26
CA ALA A 867 4.81 36.20 -15.46
C ALA A 867 5.12 36.06 -13.97
N SER A 868 4.36 36.82 -13.19
CA SER A 868 4.37 36.84 -11.75
C SER A 868 3.00 36.45 -11.20
N ALA A 869 2.87 36.32 -9.88
CA ALA A 869 1.58 36.09 -9.24
C ALA A 869 0.54 37.21 -9.53
N ALA A 870 0.99 38.41 -9.93
CA ALA A 870 0.10 39.52 -10.29
C ALA A 870 -0.54 39.34 -11.69
N ASP A 871 0.07 38.52 -12.56
CA ASP A 871 -0.43 38.24 -13.90
C ASP A 871 -1.51 37.13 -13.92
N ILE A 872 -1.70 36.46 -12.78
CA ILE A 872 -2.82 35.53 -12.58
C ILE A 872 -4.07 36.36 -12.31
N PRO A 873 -5.17 36.17 -13.07
CA PRO A 873 -6.43 36.87 -12.82
C PRO A 873 -6.86 36.79 -11.36
N SER A 874 -7.39 37.89 -10.82
CA SER A 874 -7.79 38.00 -9.42
C SER A 874 -8.99 37.14 -9.03
N ASN A 875 -9.63 36.46 -9.99
CA ASN A 875 -10.76 35.59 -9.72
C ASN A 875 -10.29 34.30 -9.01
N ASP A 876 -11.13 33.82 -8.10
CA ASP A 876 -10.87 32.65 -7.27
C ASP A 876 -10.54 31.38 -8.07
N GLU A 877 -11.17 31.18 -9.23
CA GLU A 877 -11.01 29.97 -10.03
C GLU A 877 -9.60 29.89 -10.64
N ALA A 878 -9.13 30.98 -11.24
CA ALA A 878 -7.77 31.08 -11.77
C ALA A 878 -6.71 30.93 -10.67
N ARG A 879 -6.93 31.54 -9.50
CA ARG A 879 -6.00 31.43 -8.36
C ARG A 879 -5.93 30.01 -7.81
N ARG A 880 -7.07 29.30 -7.69
CA ARG A 880 -7.11 27.89 -7.27
C ARG A 880 -6.45 26.96 -8.30
N LEU A 881 -6.66 27.20 -9.59
CA LEU A 881 -6.02 26.43 -10.68
C LEU A 881 -4.49 26.42 -10.56
N TYR A 882 -3.90 27.52 -10.07
CA TYR A 882 -2.47 27.71 -9.85
C TYR A 882 -1.99 27.33 -8.43
N GLY A 883 -2.89 26.86 -7.56
CA GLY A 883 -2.57 26.60 -6.15
C GLY A 883 -2.28 27.87 -5.33
N MET A 884 -2.64 29.07 -5.81
CA MET A 884 -2.42 30.36 -5.12
C MET A 884 -3.48 30.66 -4.06
N GLN A 885 -4.47 29.78 -3.92
CA GLN A 885 -5.56 29.90 -2.96
C GLN A 885 -6.05 28.49 -2.60
N ALA A 886 -6.52 28.33 -1.37
CA ALA A 886 -7.14 27.11 -0.92
C ALA A 886 -8.35 26.73 -1.80
N VAL A 887 -8.47 25.43 -2.06
CA VAL A 887 -9.64 24.82 -2.69
C VAL A 887 -10.77 24.79 -1.67
N VAL A 888 -11.98 25.13 -2.12
CA VAL A 888 -13.18 25.15 -1.27
C VAL A 888 -14.00 23.90 -1.55
N PRO A 889 -14.50 23.18 -0.54
CA PRO A 889 -15.41 22.05 -0.74
C PRO A 889 -16.69 22.53 -1.45
N LYS A 890 -16.81 22.24 -2.75
CA LYS A 890 -17.98 22.53 -3.60
C LYS A 890 -18.14 21.41 -4.63
N GLU A 891 -19.38 21.15 -5.04
CA GLU A 891 -19.80 20.31 -6.18
C GLU A 891 -18.80 19.20 -6.61
N GLY A 892 -18.88 18.03 -5.97
CA GLY A 892 -18.08 16.87 -6.33
C GLY A 892 -16.69 16.78 -5.68
N LEU A 893 -16.27 17.78 -4.91
CA LEU A 893 -15.08 17.71 -4.04
C LEU A 893 -15.46 17.36 -2.60
N SER A 894 -14.96 16.23 -2.09
CA SER A 894 -15.20 15.84 -0.69
C SER A 894 -14.46 16.78 0.28
N LYS A 895 -15.06 16.99 1.46
CA LYS A 895 -14.46 17.83 2.51
C LYS A 895 -13.09 17.30 2.94
N ASP A 896 -12.96 15.98 3.05
CA ASP A 896 -11.72 15.28 3.41
C ASP A 896 -10.62 15.50 2.36
N LEU A 897 -10.93 15.34 1.07
CA LEU A 897 -9.97 15.60 -0.01
C LEU A 897 -9.55 17.08 -0.04
N ALA A 898 -10.50 18.01 0.15
CA ALA A 898 -10.19 19.44 0.22
C ALA A 898 -9.27 19.77 1.41
N GLU A 899 -9.51 19.18 2.58
CA GLU A 899 -8.67 19.36 3.76
C GLU A 899 -7.25 18.86 3.50
N LYS A 900 -7.08 17.64 2.96
CA LYS A 900 -5.78 17.07 2.60
C LYS A 900 -5.02 17.90 1.58
N VAL A 901 -5.68 18.28 0.49
CA VAL A 901 -5.09 19.08 -0.59
C VAL A 901 -4.66 20.47 -0.10
N ASN A 902 -5.49 21.13 0.70
CA ASN A 902 -5.22 22.50 1.16
C ASN A 902 -3.97 22.60 2.04
N MET A 903 -3.50 21.50 2.60
CA MET A 903 -2.23 21.47 3.30
C MET A 903 -1.01 21.74 2.41
N PHE A 904 -1.11 21.46 1.12
CA PHE A 904 -0.06 21.82 0.15
C PHE A 904 -0.12 23.29 -0.26
N PHE A 905 -1.24 23.97 0.02
CA PHE A 905 -1.47 25.36 -0.41
C PHE A 905 -1.36 26.38 0.72
N SER A 906 -1.50 25.95 1.98
CA SER A 906 -1.10 26.70 3.19
C SER A 906 0.41 26.90 3.23
#